data_AF-A0A6I3MAM7-F1
#
_entry.id   AF-A0A6I3MAM7-F1
#
_cell.length_a   1.000
_cell.length_b   1.000
_cell.length_c   1.000
_cell.angle_alpha   90.00
_cell.angle_beta   90.00
_cell.angle_gamma   90.00
#
_symmetry.space_group_name_H-M   'P 1'
#
loop_
_entity.id
_entity.type
_entity.pdbx_description
1 polymer ?
#
loop_
_entity_poly.entity_id
_entity_poly.type
_entity_poly.pdbx_seq_one_letter_code
_entity_poly.pdbx_strand_id
1 'polypeptide(L)'
;MQRLDRNDGDEFPDDGTETPAAERAGSTVPERDPATPHAVTIGDPSVVAGNIAEPSWRRWHAELRDLGGRSPLVHFDDAPRTRIELSTTHPGGLPQFITGKSTLLSSLIRDELALRNARLAAAEITQKGVELRSVRGIESVHLAIGLASWQSAGEDFLAPVLLRPLAIRRYGRDFELKLKGQPFLNPALARELHERFQITLDADAFVALAITNGVFKPQPVIDRLRGLTSHLPYFHVAPRLVVSSFAEVGPAMGADASRLEHPVIDAIAGNPNARAAVSRQAEAPSIVPQDERPPSTDRLLLDADPEQEQVIARIEQGDSIVVKTLPGTGGTQTIVNAIGALVANERRVLVVGGRRASLDGIAHRLGQVGLGGLAVGTDRLRRDLIQSITRNEKAEQPRIADIDDALVRLRRVLLDYRHALTRHDGELGVSVLDALTALAGLASMPEPPDTTARLDRGSLVALAAGRDAVAADLVRAATLGEFRYGPGDSPWYGADFATSEEATAAHELAKRLSATDVPRLLDRARALIAQTRLRQFESVAELGVFLRLLHDVRDTLDKFLPSVYDRPLGELIAATAPRRETGMSGANRRRLKRLALEYVRPGVHVGDLNASLRGIQQQRTLWHRYSEAGAVPSVPVGLDDVHVAYHTVAADLQELDAPLGLAGTPKRLGARPLRDLEATLVGLAAESEVLLNLQERTALLQKLRGLGLDPLLVDLAKRHVPEQQVASELELAWWQSVFEIVLAGDPALLGANTSVLDRLESDFRLVDDAHASAAGPLLAWRLAEAWRVALVDQPDEAERLRRMLRGDRVRPERLHREAPHLFRLLAPVWLASPYEVPEIDDAIRFDTVLLVDAGATTIAENLGAIRRATQVVAFGDPVTQTPTRFELAIRADADERPRAEHGVDALHADSALARLADLLPTMTLTRSYRAGGEDLAELVNRRFYGGRIVSMPWAGSFLGHGSLGLHYVRGNGLPDPVTGTVESLDAEVAKVVELVMEHAVKRPRESLMVITASARHAARVHQAVLAAFAKRSDLSDFILRDRAEPFTVLTLEQAVAQSRDRVVFSIGYGRTPHGRLLSNFGALGEPGGERLLAVAMTRARRSMDIVSAFRPEDIDEDRQRHGVVALASVLSHTEEQKDAVRDRGRGDPMLVDLATRLERRGIRVSVGHRDTLSLAASHAGRAVVVETDQALVGQSLRESLRLRPDVLRRLGWHYLRVHSFELFGDPEAVAERVASLLGRGTPAVEEAETA
;
A
#
# COMPACT_ATOMS: atom_id res chain seq x y z
N MET A 1 -27.95 51.78 0.21
CA MET A 1 -28.70 53.06 0.10
C MET A 1 -28.26 53.96 1.25
N GLN A 2 -28.06 55.26 1.02
CA GLN A 2 -27.76 56.30 2.04
C GLN A 2 -26.48 56.18 2.91
N ARG A 3 -25.34 56.58 2.33
CA ARG A 3 -24.55 57.79 2.65
C ARG A 3 -24.86 58.57 3.97
N LEU A 4 -23.81 58.84 4.77
CA LEU A 4 -23.23 60.16 5.17
C LEU A 4 -22.78 60.31 6.65
N ASP A 5 -21.59 60.92 6.83
CA ASP A 5 -21.14 61.84 7.90
C ASP A 5 -21.07 61.35 9.38
N ARG A 6 -19.99 61.58 10.17
CA ARG A 6 -19.25 62.84 10.39
C ARG A 6 -17.94 62.65 11.21
N ASN A 7 -16.86 63.32 10.79
CA ASN A 7 -16.03 64.31 11.52
C ASN A 7 -15.31 64.14 12.90
N ASP A 8 -14.12 64.79 12.91
CA ASP A 8 -13.51 65.74 13.90
C ASP A 8 -12.54 65.31 15.04
N GLY A 9 -11.45 66.10 15.13
CA GLY A 9 -10.59 66.41 16.31
C GLY A 9 -9.28 65.61 16.43
N ASP A 10 -8.05 66.16 16.48
CA ASP A 10 -7.60 67.45 17.05
C ASP A 10 -6.18 67.92 16.56
N GLU A 11 -5.82 69.16 16.97
CA GLU A 11 -4.71 70.05 16.54
C GLU A 11 -3.57 70.23 17.62
N PHE A 12 -2.35 70.78 17.39
CA PHE A 12 -1.67 71.22 16.14
C PHE A 12 -0.12 70.95 16.05
N PRO A 13 0.85 71.78 16.55
CA PRO A 13 1.97 72.16 15.64
C PRO A 13 3.43 72.21 16.17
N ASP A 14 4.36 72.39 15.19
CA ASP A 14 5.64 73.15 15.20
C ASP A 14 6.81 72.77 16.16
N ASP A 15 8.10 73.04 15.84
CA ASP A 15 8.69 73.95 14.83
C ASP A 15 10.10 73.52 14.31
N GLY A 16 10.48 74.00 13.12
CA GLY A 16 11.80 74.62 12.83
C GLY A 16 13.06 73.79 12.52
N THR A 17 13.48 73.73 11.23
CA THR A 17 14.65 74.50 10.67
C THR A 17 15.06 74.15 9.21
N GLU A 18 14.50 74.92 8.26
CA GLU A 18 15.08 75.52 7.03
C GLU A 18 16.16 74.85 6.12
N THR A 19 15.72 74.42 4.91
CA THR A 19 16.05 74.91 3.52
C THR A 19 17.48 75.29 3.04
N PRO A 20 17.75 75.44 1.69
CA PRO A 20 16.85 75.29 0.52
C PRO A 20 17.34 74.38 -0.65
N ALA A 21 16.39 73.99 -1.50
CA ALA A 21 16.63 73.50 -2.87
C ALA A 21 15.81 74.34 -3.88
N ALA A 22 16.29 74.45 -5.12
CA ALA A 22 15.79 75.42 -6.10
C ALA A 22 14.61 74.92 -6.97
N GLU A 23 13.85 75.91 -7.47
CA GLU A 23 12.66 75.83 -8.32
C GLU A 23 12.76 74.89 -9.56
N ARG A 24 11.65 74.23 -9.94
CA ARG A 24 10.66 74.74 -10.93
C ARG A 24 9.51 73.76 -11.16
N ALA A 25 8.30 74.29 -11.41
CA ALA A 25 7.08 73.52 -11.67
C ALA A 25 6.88 73.19 -13.16
N GLY A 26 6.21 72.06 -13.45
CA GLY A 26 5.83 71.69 -14.82
C GLY A 26 5.01 70.39 -14.93
N SER A 27 3.69 70.53 -15.06
CA SER A 27 2.69 69.55 -15.57
C SER A 27 2.83 68.06 -15.21
N THR A 28 1.97 67.58 -14.31
CA THR A 28 1.60 66.15 -14.22
C THR A 28 0.68 65.76 -15.38
N VAL A 29 1.21 65.07 -16.38
CA VAL A 29 0.41 64.28 -17.33
C VAL A 29 0.13 62.92 -16.68
N PRO A 30 -1.10 62.35 -16.75
CA PRO A 30 -1.32 61.01 -16.23
C PRO A 30 -0.61 60.00 -17.14
N GLU A 31 0.19 59.11 -16.56
CA GLU A 31 0.75 57.95 -17.27
C GLU A 31 -0.41 57.12 -17.83
N ARG A 32 -0.47 57.00 -19.15
CA ARG A 32 -1.38 56.08 -19.84
C ARG A 32 -0.80 54.68 -19.75
N ASP A 33 -1.57 53.75 -19.22
CA ASP A 33 -1.27 52.32 -19.30
C ASP A 33 -1.21 51.89 -20.79
N PRO A 34 -0.02 51.50 -21.30
CA PRO A 34 0.16 51.13 -22.71
C PRO A 34 -0.50 49.80 -23.08
N ALA A 35 -1.04 49.04 -22.11
CA ALA A 35 -1.70 47.76 -22.36
C ALA A 35 -3.18 47.89 -22.80
N THR A 36 -3.75 49.10 -22.83
CA THR A 36 -5.17 49.28 -23.20
C THR A 36 -5.40 49.28 -24.73
N PRO A 37 -6.20 48.35 -25.31
CA PRO A 37 -6.33 48.20 -26.76
C PRO A 37 -6.88 49.43 -27.50
N HIS A 38 -7.56 50.32 -26.77
CA HIS A 38 -8.19 51.52 -27.32
C HIS A 38 -7.27 52.74 -27.37
N ALA A 39 -6.05 52.64 -26.83
CA ALA A 39 -5.07 53.73 -26.80
C ALA A 39 -4.04 53.68 -27.95
N VAL A 40 -3.96 52.56 -28.69
CA VAL A 40 -2.96 52.34 -29.74
C VAL A 40 -3.55 52.66 -31.12
N THR A 41 -3.10 53.75 -31.74
CA THR A 41 -3.41 54.05 -33.14
C THR A 41 -2.48 53.24 -34.05
N ILE A 42 -3.03 52.56 -35.06
CA ILE A 42 -2.24 51.79 -36.03
C ILE A 42 -1.29 52.75 -36.78
N GLY A 43 0.02 52.62 -36.51
CA GLY A 43 1.07 53.42 -37.15
C GLY A 43 1.86 54.36 -36.23
N ASP A 44 1.70 54.30 -34.91
CA ASP A 44 2.57 55.06 -33.98
C ASP A 44 4.02 54.52 -34.02
N PRO A 45 5.02 55.32 -34.46
CA PRO A 45 6.41 54.86 -34.57
C PRO A 45 7.11 54.68 -33.22
N SER A 46 6.51 55.11 -32.10
CA SER A 46 7.02 54.88 -30.75
C SER A 46 6.61 53.51 -30.18
N VAL A 47 5.63 52.84 -30.78
CA VAL A 47 5.08 51.55 -30.31
C VAL A 47 5.49 50.43 -31.26
N VAL A 48 6.59 49.74 -30.93
CA VAL A 48 7.03 48.55 -31.66
C VAL A 48 6.28 47.32 -31.14
N ALA A 49 5.56 46.62 -32.02
CA ALA A 49 4.93 45.35 -31.68
C ALA A 49 6.01 44.27 -31.41
N GLY A 50 6.17 43.87 -30.15
CA GLY A 50 7.09 42.83 -29.72
C GLY A 50 6.38 41.57 -29.23
N ASN A 51 7.05 40.41 -29.32
CA ASN A 51 6.54 39.17 -28.71
C ASN A 51 6.59 39.31 -27.17
N ILE A 52 5.50 38.96 -26.49
CA ILE A 52 5.40 38.93 -25.02
C ILE A 52 6.50 38.04 -24.40
N ALA A 53 6.92 36.98 -25.11
CA ALA A 53 7.95 36.06 -24.65
C ALA A 53 9.40 36.61 -24.75
N GLU A 54 9.63 37.67 -25.53
CA GLU A 54 10.95 38.20 -25.88
C GLU A 54 11.85 38.58 -24.68
N PRO A 55 11.36 39.19 -23.58
CA PRO A 55 12.19 39.44 -22.40
C PRO A 55 12.66 38.16 -21.71
N SER A 56 11.80 37.13 -21.66
CA SER A 56 12.13 35.81 -21.11
C SER A 56 13.16 35.08 -21.98
N TRP A 57 13.03 35.17 -23.30
CA TRP A 57 14.00 34.62 -24.25
C TRP A 57 15.38 35.28 -24.07
N ARG A 58 15.45 36.61 -23.98
CA ARG A 58 16.70 37.33 -23.70
C ARG A 58 17.33 36.94 -22.37
N ARG A 59 16.53 36.72 -21.31
CA ARG A 59 17.00 36.20 -20.02
C ARG A 59 17.63 34.81 -20.15
N TRP A 60 16.94 33.87 -20.81
CA TRP A 60 17.47 32.52 -20.99
C TRP A 60 18.71 32.47 -21.90
N HIS A 61 18.81 33.33 -22.91
CA HIS A 61 20.02 33.46 -23.72
C HIS A 61 21.22 34.04 -22.95
N ALA A 62 21.00 34.88 -21.94
CA ALA A 62 22.05 35.30 -21.03
C ALA A 62 22.47 34.15 -20.10
N GLU A 63 21.49 33.47 -19.48
CA GLU A 63 21.72 32.32 -18.60
C GLU A 63 22.51 31.20 -19.30
N LEU A 64 22.16 30.86 -20.55
CA LEU A 64 22.88 29.87 -21.36
C LEU A 64 24.30 30.33 -21.71
N ARG A 65 24.56 31.63 -21.85
CA ARG A 65 25.90 32.15 -22.19
C ARG A 65 26.88 32.02 -21.02
N ASP A 66 26.39 32.27 -19.81
CA ASP A 66 27.18 32.23 -18.57
C ASP A 66 27.27 30.81 -17.97
N LEU A 67 26.55 29.85 -18.58
CA LEU A 67 26.45 28.45 -18.14
C LEU A 67 27.80 27.71 -18.22
N GLY A 68 28.27 27.24 -17.07
CA GLY A 68 29.60 26.61 -16.94
C GLY A 68 30.74 27.58 -16.66
N GLY A 69 30.46 28.89 -16.52
CA GLY A 69 31.46 29.91 -16.25
C GLY A 69 32.41 30.18 -17.42
N ARG A 70 33.55 30.83 -17.15
CA ARG A 70 34.53 31.22 -18.17
C ARG A 70 35.13 29.98 -18.84
N SER A 71 35.10 29.94 -20.17
CA SER A 71 35.44 28.74 -20.96
C SER A 71 36.92 28.35 -20.82
N PRO A 72 37.25 27.17 -20.26
CA PRO A 72 38.63 26.66 -20.20
C PRO A 72 39.19 26.29 -21.57
N LEU A 73 38.38 26.33 -22.63
CA LEU A 73 38.82 26.10 -24.00
C LEU A 73 39.56 27.31 -24.59
N VAL A 74 39.38 28.51 -24.06
CA VAL A 74 40.06 29.73 -24.52
C VAL A 74 40.65 30.59 -23.39
N HIS A 75 40.27 30.31 -22.13
CA HIS A 75 40.87 30.91 -20.93
C HIS A 75 41.33 29.80 -19.96
N PHE A 76 42.27 28.96 -20.40
CA PHE A 76 42.84 27.93 -19.55
C PHE A 76 43.70 28.55 -18.43
N ASP A 77 43.37 28.25 -17.17
CA ASP A 77 44.20 28.56 -16.00
C ASP A 77 45.41 27.61 -15.96
N ASP A 78 46.58 28.10 -16.41
CA ASP A 78 47.84 27.34 -16.43
C ASP A 78 48.63 27.45 -15.11
N ALA A 79 47.99 27.13 -13.98
CA ALA A 79 48.64 26.93 -12.68
C ALA A 79 49.11 25.48 -12.43
N PRO A 80 50.07 25.22 -11.52
CA PRO A 80 50.54 23.85 -11.23
C PRO A 80 49.50 22.94 -10.53
N ARG A 81 48.42 23.51 -9.98
CA ARG A 81 47.33 22.76 -9.33
C ARG A 81 46.18 22.41 -10.27
N THR A 82 46.03 23.14 -11.37
CA THR A 82 44.93 22.98 -12.33
C THR A 82 45.27 21.99 -13.44
N ARG A 83 46.53 21.53 -13.52
CA ARG A 83 47.05 20.77 -14.66
C ARG A 83 47.98 19.61 -14.30
N ILE A 84 47.95 18.55 -15.11
CA ILE A 84 49.04 17.58 -15.19
C ILE A 84 49.88 17.92 -16.42
N GLU A 85 51.15 18.26 -16.20
CA GLU A 85 52.12 18.54 -17.26
C GLU A 85 52.76 17.25 -17.77
N LEU A 86 52.63 16.97 -19.07
CA LEU A 86 53.14 15.75 -19.72
C LEU A 86 54.16 16.02 -20.82
N SER A 87 54.58 17.27 -21.02
CA SER A 87 55.57 17.65 -22.05
C SER A 87 56.97 17.05 -21.81
N THR A 88 57.32 16.74 -20.56
CA THR A 88 58.62 16.17 -20.15
C THR A 88 58.49 14.75 -19.57
N THR A 89 57.70 13.90 -20.25
CA THR A 89 57.41 12.53 -19.80
C THR A 89 58.56 11.54 -19.98
N HIS A 90 58.62 10.53 -19.10
CA HIS A 90 59.66 9.51 -19.14
C HIS A 90 59.47 8.54 -20.33
N PRO A 91 60.53 8.23 -21.13
CA PRO A 91 60.43 7.41 -22.34
C PRO A 91 59.83 6.00 -22.15
N GLY A 92 59.91 5.44 -20.94
CA GLY A 92 59.35 4.12 -20.64
C GLY A 92 57.81 4.09 -20.53
N GLY A 93 57.18 5.20 -20.14
CA GLY A 93 55.72 5.27 -19.96
C GLY A 93 54.98 5.87 -21.16
N LEU A 94 55.59 6.86 -21.83
CA LEU A 94 54.95 7.61 -22.91
C LEU A 94 54.43 6.74 -24.08
N PRO A 95 55.14 5.71 -24.58
CA PRO A 95 54.63 4.85 -25.65
C PRO A 95 53.39 4.04 -25.24
N GLN A 96 53.29 3.63 -23.98
CA GLN A 96 52.13 2.90 -23.46
C GLN A 96 50.91 3.83 -23.38
N PHE A 97 51.10 5.05 -22.88
CA PHE A 97 50.06 6.07 -22.79
C PHE A 97 49.55 6.50 -24.17
N ILE A 98 50.45 6.81 -25.12
CA ILE A 98 50.08 7.22 -26.49
C ILE A 98 49.29 6.12 -27.22
N THR A 99 49.64 4.85 -27.00
CA THR A 99 48.91 3.69 -27.58
C THR A 99 47.59 3.37 -26.87
N GLY A 100 47.14 4.21 -25.92
CA GLY A 100 45.84 4.08 -25.25
C GLY A 100 45.78 3.00 -24.17
N LYS A 101 46.93 2.51 -23.70
CA LYS A 101 47.01 1.61 -22.54
C LYS A 101 46.89 2.40 -21.24
N SER A 102 46.24 1.81 -20.24
CA SER A 102 46.25 2.32 -18.88
C SER A 102 47.69 2.46 -18.38
N THR A 103 48.07 3.68 -18.00
CA THR A 103 49.44 4.02 -17.58
C THR A 103 49.39 4.78 -16.25
N LEU A 104 50.22 4.38 -15.29
CA LEU A 104 50.33 5.06 -14.00
C LEU A 104 51.07 6.40 -14.14
N LEU A 105 50.64 7.41 -13.37
CA LEU A 105 51.21 8.75 -13.36
C LEU A 105 52.70 8.72 -12.95
N SER A 106 53.06 7.87 -11.99
CA SER A 106 54.45 7.62 -11.60
C SER A 106 55.32 6.95 -12.67
N SER A 107 54.72 6.27 -13.66
CA SER A 107 55.44 5.75 -14.83
C SER A 107 55.69 6.83 -15.89
N LEU A 108 54.92 7.92 -15.86
CA LEU A 108 55.02 9.06 -16.78
C LEU A 108 55.94 10.15 -16.24
N ILE A 109 55.90 10.42 -14.94
CA ILE A 109 56.68 11.49 -14.29
C ILE A 109 57.57 10.87 -13.20
N ARG A 110 58.90 10.98 -13.38
CA ARG A 110 59.90 10.43 -12.44
C ARG A 110 60.48 11.44 -11.44
N ASP A 111 60.43 12.74 -11.75
CA ASP A 111 60.87 13.78 -10.80
C ASP A 111 59.91 13.85 -9.61
N GLU A 112 60.43 13.86 -8.39
CA GLU A 112 59.60 13.74 -7.17
C GLU A 112 58.73 14.98 -6.91
N LEU A 113 59.24 16.17 -7.23
CA LEU A 113 58.51 17.43 -7.04
C LEU A 113 57.41 17.59 -8.08
N ALA A 114 57.71 17.32 -9.35
CA ALA A 114 56.75 17.28 -10.44
C ALA A 114 55.68 16.20 -10.21
N LEU A 115 56.07 15.00 -9.75
CA LEU A 115 55.12 13.93 -9.44
C LEU A 115 54.23 14.26 -8.23
N ARG A 116 54.75 14.96 -7.21
CA ARG A 116 53.93 15.49 -6.09
C ARG A 116 52.89 16.49 -6.61
N ASN A 117 53.30 17.47 -7.41
CA ASN A 117 52.39 18.47 -7.96
C ASN A 117 51.35 17.85 -8.90
N ALA A 118 51.79 16.96 -9.79
CA ALA A 118 50.92 16.22 -10.70
C ALA A 118 49.89 15.34 -9.96
N ARG A 119 50.25 14.74 -8.81
CA ARG A 119 49.30 14.00 -7.96
C ARG A 119 48.25 14.89 -7.29
N LEU A 120 48.62 16.12 -6.91
CA LEU A 120 47.66 17.10 -6.39
C LEU A 120 46.69 17.52 -7.49
N ALA A 121 47.19 17.95 -8.65
CA ALA A 121 46.36 18.31 -9.79
C ALA A 121 45.50 17.14 -10.29
N ALA A 122 46.04 15.92 -10.33
CA ALA A 122 45.28 14.72 -10.66
C ALA A 122 44.13 14.45 -9.69
N ALA A 123 44.26 14.81 -8.40
CA ALA A 123 43.17 14.71 -7.44
C ALA A 123 42.04 15.69 -7.78
N GLU A 124 42.37 16.97 -8.00
CA GLU A 124 41.41 18.02 -8.37
C GLU A 124 40.72 17.68 -9.71
N ILE A 125 41.48 17.29 -10.74
CA ILE A 125 40.95 16.91 -12.06
C ILE A 125 40.06 15.66 -11.97
N THR A 126 40.45 14.66 -11.18
CA THR A 126 39.60 13.45 -10.98
C THR A 126 38.31 13.81 -10.26
N GLN A 127 38.38 14.64 -9.21
CA GLN A 127 37.20 15.09 -8.46
C GLN A 127 36.25 15.90 -9.35
N LYS A 128 36.78 16.87 -10.11
CA LYS A 128 36.00 17.72 -11.02
C LYS A 128 35.40 16.93 -12.19
N GLY A 129 36.16 15.99 -12.76
CA GLY A 129 35.67 15.10 -13.82
C GLY A 129 34.59 14.13 -13.33
N VAL A 130 34.65 13.68 -12.08
CA VAL A 130 33.58 12.88 -11.45
C VAL A 130 32.34 13.73 -11.19
N GLU A 131 32.50 14.94 -10.62
CA GLU A 131 31.43 15.91 -10.40
C GLU A 131 30.65 16.18 -11.70
N LEU A 132 31.34 16.67 -12.73
CA LEU A 132 30.72 17.05 -14.01
C LEU A 132 30.07 15.85 -14.71
N ARG A 133 30.74 14.69 -14.77
CA ARG A 133 30.14 13.50 -15.40
C ARG A 133 28.92 12.96 -14.62
N SER A 134 28.97 12.93 -13.30
CA SER A 134 27.88 12.36 -12.48
C SER A 134 26.68 13.30 -12.33
N VAL A 135 26.93 14.59 -12.13
CA VAL A 135 25.88 15.61 -11.86
C VAL A 135 25.33 16.22 -13.16
N ARG A 136 26.17 16.34 -14.21
CA ARG A 136 25.84 17.05 -15.46
C ARG A 136 25.91 16.16 -16.72
N GLY A 137 26.51 14.98 -16.66
CA GLY A 137 26.77 14.16 -17.86
C GLY A 137 27.92 14.65 -18.73
N ILE A 138 28.63 15.70 -18.32
CA ILE A 138 29.70 16.32 -19.11
C ILE A 138 31.03 15.57 -18.88
N GLU A 139 31.57 14.94 -19.93
CA GLU A 139 32.93 14.37 -19.94
C GLU A 139 33.95 15.49 -20.25
N SER A 140 34.48 16.16 -19.22
CA SER A 140 35.38 17.31 -19.40
C SER A 140 36.87 16.99 -19.46
N VAL A 141 37.31 15.82 -18.99
CA VAL A 141 38.74 15.52 -18.84
C VAL A 141 39.37 15.17 -20.19
N HIS A 142 40.29 16.03 -20.65
CA HIS A 142 40.98 15.88 -21.93
C HIS A 142 42.48 16.10 -21.80
N LEU A 143 43.24 15.45 -22.67
CA LEU A 143 44.61 15.84 -23.02
C LEU A 143 44.55 16.97 -24.05
N ALA A 144 44.96 18.17 -23.66
CA ALA A 144 45.31 19.26 -24.55
C ALA A 144 46.64 18.98 -25.26
N ILE A 145 46.65 19.27 -26.56
CA ILE A 145 47.76 19.01 -27.49
C ILE A 145 48.08 20.32 -28.19
N GLY A 146 49.21 20.92 -27.82
CA GLY A 146 49.55 22.28 -28.20
C GLY A 146 48.72 23.30 -27.42
N LEU A 147 49.34 24.42 -27.04
CA LEU A 147 48.66 25.57 -26.45
C LEU A 147 48.90 26.80 -27.34
N ALA A 148 47.83 27.48 -27.72
CA ALA A 148 47.85 28.77 -28.39
C ALA A 148 47.54 29.87 -27.38
N SER A 149 48.32 30.95 -27.37
CA SER A 149 48.13 32.11 -26.49
C SER A 149 48.15 33.41 -27.30
N TRP A 150 47.23 34.32 -26.99
CA TRP A 150 47.18 35.65 -27.60
C TRP A 150 46.53 36.66 -26.66
N GLN A 151 46.68 37.95 -26.97
CA GLN A 151 45.97 39.04 -26.29
C GLN A 151 44.93 39.63 -27.24
N SER A 152 43.74 39.96 -26.72
CA SER A 152 42.70 40.66 -27.47
C SER A 152 41.88 41.55 -26.54
N ALA A 153 41.59 42.78 -26.93
CA ALA A 153 40.76 43.73 -26.17
C ALA A 153 41.17 43.96 -24.69
N GLY A 154 42.46 43.78 -24.34
CA GLY A 154 42.96 43.89 -22.97
C GLY A 154 42.83 42.62 -22.12
N GLU A 155 42.44 41.50 -22.73
CA GLU A 155 42.26 40.19 -22.10
C GLU A 155 43.26 39.17 -22.65
N ASP A 156 43.79 38.32 -21.74
CA ASP A 156 44.68 37.21 -22.07
C ASP A 156 43.88 35.93 -22.39
N PHE A 157 44.26 35.27 -23.48
CA PHE A 157 43.69 34.02 -23.95
C PHE A 157 44.74 32.91 -23.96
N LEU A 158 44.34 31.72 -23.54
CA LEU A 158 45.14 30.49 -23.58
C LEU A 158 44.24 29.31 -23.91
N ALA A 159 44.46 28.70 -25.08
CA ALA A 159 43.58 27.71 -25.67
C ALA A 159 44.36 26.44 -26.08
N PRO A 160 43.86 25.22 -25.77
CA PRO A 160 44.29 24.00 -26.43
C PRO A 160 44.13 24.06 -27.95
N VAL A 161 45.07 23.50 -28.73
CA VAL A 161 44.88 23.40 -30.19
C VAL A 161 44.03 22.18 -30.53
N LEU A 162 44.48 20.98 -30.16
CA LEU A 162 43.63 19.77 -30.19
C LEU A 162 43.34 19.28 -28.78
N LEU A 163 42.21 18.58 -28.64
CA LEU A 163 41.78 17.92 -27.43
C LEU A 163 41.63 16.42 -27.71
N ARG A 164 42.06 15.56 -26.78
CA ARG A 164 41.80 14.11 -26.85
C ARG A 164 41.17 13.64 -25.54
N PRO A 165 39.99 12.98 -25.57
CA PRO A 165 39.33 12.52 -24.34
C PRO A 165 40.23 11.61 -23.51
N LEU A 166 40.21 11.77 -22.19
CA LEU A 166 41.09 11.06 -21.27
C LEU A 166 40.31 10.55 -20.05
N ALA A 167 40.42 9.25 -19.78
CA ALA A 167 39.99 8.70 -18.50
C ALA A 167 41.12 8.86 -17.49
N ILE A 168 40.82 9.48 -16.35
CA ILE A 168 41.67 9.48 -15.16
C ILE A 168 40.93 8.80 -14.03
N ARG A 169 41.62 7.94 -13.28
CA ARG A 169 41.11 7.32 -12.05
C ARG A 169 42.22 7.21 -11.00
N ARG A 170 41.84 7.21 -9.74
CA ARG A 170 42.79 6.99 -8.64
C ARG A 170 43.15 5.51 -8.53
N TYR A 171 44.43 5.21 -8.31
CA TYR A 171 44.94 3.86 -8.08
C TYR A 171 45.85 3.88 -6.83
N GLY A 172 45.25 3.64 -5.66
CA GLY A 172 45.91 3.77 -4.37
C GLY A 172 46.40 5.19 -4.07
N ARG A 173 47.73 5.35 -3.98
CA ARG A 173 48.42 6.64 -3.78
C ARG A 173 48.80 7.33 -5.09
N ASP A 174 48.52 6.70 -6.23
CA ASP A 174 48.82 7.21 -7.57
C ASP A 174 47.54 7.36 -8.41
N PHE A 175 47.70 7.72 -9.69
CA PHE A 175 46.58 7.84 -10.63
C PHE A 175 46.90 7.05 -11.90
N GLU A 176 45.88 6.44 -12.49
CA GLU A 176 45.95 5.77 -13.79
C GLU A 176 45.28 6.66 -14.85
N LEU A 177 45.98 6.88 -15.95
CA LEU A 177 45.53 7.67 -17.10
C LEU A 177 45.39 6.76 -18.32
N LYS A 178 44.33 6.97 -19.10
CA LYS A 178 44.05 6.24 -20.33
C LYS A 178 43.39 7.13 -21.38
N LEU A 179 44.00 7.26 -22.55
CA LEU A 179 43.40 7.98 -23.68
C LEU A 179 42.18 7.23 -24.22
N LYS A 180 41.11 7.98 -24.49
CA LYS A 180 39.85 7.54 -25.11
C LYS A 180 39.72 8.19 -26.49
N GLY A 181 39.17 7.45 -27.46
CA GLY A 181 38.82 7.98 -28.78
C GLY A 181 39.97 8.60 -29.58
N GLN A 182 39.57 9.40 -30.58
CA GLN A 182 40.44 10.20 -31.44
C GLN A 182 40.55 11.65 -30.93
N PRO A 183 41.63 12.38 -31.24
CA PRO A 183 41.69 13.82 -30.99
C PRO A 183 40.68 14.58 -31.88
N PHE A 184 40.27 15.76 -31.42
CA PHE A 184 39.43 16.71 -32.17
C PHE A 184 40.00 18.14 -32.04
N LEU A 185 39.71 19.00 -33.03
CA LEU A 185 40.07 20.42 -32.99
C LEU A 185 39.26 21.12 -31.89
N ASN A 186 39.90 21.98 -31.10
CA ASN A 186 39.20 22.81 -30.12
C ASN A 186 38.19 23.74 -30.83
N PRO A 187 36.87 23.57 -30.61
CA PRO A 187 35.85 24.32 -31.33
C PRO A 187 35.83 25.80 -30.92
N ALA A 188 36.14 26.12 -29.67
CA ALA A 188 36.18 27.51 -29.21
C ALA A 188 37.37 28.27 -29.81
N LEU A 189 38.55 27.65 -29.89
CA LEU A 189 39.70 28.23 -30.62
C LEU A 189 39.38 28.45 -32.10
N ALA A 190 38.72 27.48 -32.76
CA ALA A 190 38.33 27.62 -34.16
C ALA A 190 37.32 28.77 -34.37
N ARG A 191 36.37 28.94 -33.45
CA ARG A 191 35.41 30.05 -33.45
C ARG A 191 36.10 31.40 -33.23
N GLU A 192 36.95 31.53 -32.23
CA GLU A 192 37.73 32.76 -31.97
C GLU A 192 38.62 33.15 -33.17
N LEU A 193 39.27 32.17 -33.81
CA LEU A 193 40.08 32.38 -35.02
C LEU A 193 39.22 32.83 -36.22
N HIS A 194 38.02 32.28 -36.38
CA HIS A 194 37.12 32.70 -37.44
C HIS A 194 36.52 34.10 -37.16
N GLU A 195 35.94 34.32 -35.99
CA GLU A 195 35.22 35.56 -35.65
C GLU A 195 36.16 36.77 -35.55
N ARG A 196 37.29 36.67 -34.83
CA ARG A 196 38.20 37.81 -34.61
C ARG A 196 39.28 37.97 -35.66
N PHE A 197 39.78 36.86 -36.21
CA PHE A 197 40.94 36.86 -37.10
C PHE A 197 40.60 36.45 -38.55
N GLN A 198 39.35 36.06 -38.84
CA GLN A 198 38.90 35.60 -40.16
C GLN A 198 39.70 34.38 -40.70
N ILE A 199 40.27 33.59 -39.79
CA ILE A 199 41.02 32.37 -40.08
C ILE A 199 40.11 31.16 -39.85
N THR A 200 39.61 30.57 -40.93
CA THR A 200 38.83 29.32 -40.88
C THR A 200 39.75 28.10 -40.79
N LEU A 201 39.54 27.25 -39.78
CA LEU A 201 40.26 25.99 -39.60
C LEU A 201 39.42 24.79 -40.06
N ASP A 202 40.00 23.95 -40.93
CA ASP A 202 39.45 22.63 -41.26
C ASP A 202 39.79 21.64 -40.13
N ALA A 203 38.78 21.27 -39.34
CA ALA A 203 38.93 20.38 -38.20
C ALA A 203 39.41 18.97 -38.58
N ASP A 204 38.91 18.40 -39.66
CA ASP A 204 39.24 17.03 -40.07
C ASP A 204 40.68 16.98 -40.63
N ALA A 205 41.11 18.01 -41.38
CA ALA A 205 42.49 18.17 -41.82
C ALA A 205 43.48 18.36 -40.64
N PHE A 206 43.12 19.16 -39.63
CA PHE A 206 43.94 19.36 -38.43
C PHE A 206 44.08 18.08 -37.60
N VAL A 207 43.02 17.29 -37.47
CA VAL A 207 43.06 15.97 -36.80
C VAL A 207 43.91 14.96 -37.58
N ALA A 208 43.82 14.95 -38.92
CA ALA A 208 44.64 14.09 -39.76
C ALA A 208 46.15 14.37 -39.61
N LEU A 209 46.55 15.63 -39.47
CA LEU A 209 47.96 16.02 -39.22
C LEU A 209 48.51 15.48 -37.89
N ALA A 210 47.65 15.17 -36.91
CA ALA A 210 48.07 14.66 -35.60
C ALA A 210 48.42 13.16 -35.60
N ILE A 211 48.10 12.43 -36.67
CA ILE A 211 48.20 10.96 -36.74
C ILE A 211 48.96 10.57 -38.01
N THR A 212 50.17 10.04 -37.87
CA THR A 212 50.98 9.53 -39.00
C THR A 212 51.26 8.05 -38.81
N ASN A 213 50.83 7.21 -39.75
CA ASN A 213 50.99 5.74 -39.70
C ASN A 213 50.47 5.11 -38.38
N GLY A 214 49.35 5.62 -37.85
CA GLY A 214 48.78 5.20 -36.56
C GLY A 214 49.54 5.68 -35.33
N VAL A 215 50.67 6.37 -35.50
CA VAL A 215 51.44 6.98 -34.41
C VAL A 215 51.06 8.45 -34.26
N PHE A 216 50.70 8.84 -33.04
CA PHE A 216 50.38 10.22 -32.70
C PHE A 216 51.62 11.11 -32.73
N LYS A 217 51.55 12.23 -33.45
CA LYS A 217 52.62 13.24 -33.55
C LYS A 217 52.03 14.64 -33.40
N PRO A 218 52.33 15.40 -32.34
CA PRO A 218 51.73 16.72 -32.13
C PRO A 218 52.33 17.81 -33.05
N GLN A 219 53.61 17.68 -33.40
CA GLN A 219 54.39 18.72 -34.07
C GLN A 219 53.79 19.26 -35.40
N PRO A 220 53.30 18.44 -36.35
CA PRO A 220 52.80 18.94 -37.63
C PRO A 220 51.57 19.86 -37.51
N VAL A 221 50.74 19.62 -36.49
CA VAL A 221 49.55 20.42 -36.18
C VAL A 221 49.95 21.82 -35.69
N ILE A 222 50.95 21.86 -34.81
CA ILE A 222 51.50 23.08 -34.20
C ILE A 222 52.18 23.94 -35.25
N ASP A 223 52.99 23.33 -36.12
CA ASP A 223 53.66 24.05 -37.20
C ASP A 223 52.67 24.56 -38.26
N ARG A 224 51.59 23.82 -38.54
CA ARG A 224 50.49 24.29 -39.40
C ARG A 224 49.79 25.52 -38.82
N LEU A 225 49.44 25.50 -37.53
CA LEU A 225 48.79 26.66 -36.90
C LEU A 225 49.73 27.86 -36.85
N ARG A 226 51.00 27.67 -36.45
CA ARG A 226 52.02 28.73 -36.43
C ARG A 226 52.26 29.35 -37.82
N GLY A 227 52.16 28.54 -38.87
CA GLY A 227 52.20 29.04 -40.26
C GLY A 227 51.03 29.98 -40.57
N LEU A 228 49.80 29.57 -40.22
CA LEU A 228 48.59 30.37 -40.45
C LEU A 228 48.60 31.68 -39.63
N THR A 229 49.06 31.66 -38.38
CA THR A 229 49.09 32.83 -37.50
C THR A 229 50.41 33.61 -37.53
N SER A 230 51.34 33.29 -38.44
CA SER A 230 52.66 33.93 -38.54
C SER A 230 52.66 35.45 -38.76
N HIS A 231 51.54 36.00 -39.25
CA HIS A 231 51.34 37.43 -39.44
C HIS A 231 50.80 38.16 -38.19
N LEU A 232 50.51 37.43 -37.11
CA LEU A 232 50.00 37.96 -35.83
C LEU A 232 51.13 37.92 -34.78
N PRO A 233 51.86 39.03 -34.55
CA PRO A 233 53.08 39.02 -33.71
C PRO A 233 52.81 38.73 -32.23
N TYR A 234 51.57 38.92 -31.77
CA TYR A 234 51.08 38.65 -30.42
C TYR A 234 50.41 37.27 -30.27
N PHE A 235 50.46 36.41 -31.31
CA PHE A 235 49.91 35.06 -31.28
C PHE A 235 51.04 34.03 -31.20
N HIS A 236 51.03 33.18 -30.19
CA HIS A 236 52.08 32.20 -29.94
C HIS A 236 51.51 30.78 -29.82
N VAL A 237 52.22 29.77 -30.37
CA VAL A 237 51.79 28.37 -30.31
C VAL A 237 52.93 27.49 -29.79
N ALA A 238 52.74 26.96 -28.58
CA ALA A 238 53.71 26.17 -27.82
C ALA A 238 53.40 24.65 -27.90
N PRO A 239 54.43 23.78 -28.05
CA PRO A 239 54.27 22.34 -28.18
C PRO A 239 54.08 21.62 -26.83
N ARG A 240 53.06 21.99 -26.06
CA ARG A 240 52.79 21.43 -24.72
C ARG A 240 51.74 20.31 -24.74
N LEU A 241 51.88 19.35 -23.83
CA LEU A 241 50.93 18.26 -23.57
C LEU A 241 50.41 18.40 -22.14
N VAL A 242 49.14 18.74 -21.97
CA VAL A 242 48.58 19.11 -20.66
C VAL A 242 47.24 18.40 -20.44
N VAL A 243 47.00 17.84 -19.26
CA VAL A 243 45.69 17.27 -18.89
C VAL A 243 44.99 18.19 -17.89
N SER A 244 43.73 18.54 -18.18
CA SER A 244 42.85 19.29 -17.28
C SER A 244 41.37 19.08 -17.67
N SER A 245 40.48 19.85 -17.04
CA SER A 245 39.06 19.95 -17.39
C SER A 245 38.90 20.94 -18.55
N PHE A 246 38.68 20.41 -19.75
CA PHE A 246 38.47 21.16 -20.99
C PHE A 246 37.10 20.80 -21.57
N ALA A 247 36.11 21.66 -21.33
CA ALA A 247 34.77 21.56 -21.89
C ALA A 247 34.14 22.95 -21.99
N GLU A 248 33.13 23.09 -22.83
CA GLU A 248 32.32 24.29 -23.02
C GLU A 248 30.92 23.85 -23.44
N VAL A 249 29.86 24.50 -22.93
CA VAL A 249 28.46 24.12 -23.24
C VAL A 249 27.62 25.31 -23.72
N GLY A 250 27.81 26.49 -23.11
CA GLY A 250 26.95 27.65 -23.30
C GLY A 250 26.75 28.09 -24.76
N PRO A 251 27.81 28.29 -25.56
CA PRO A 251 27.67 28.70 -26.96
C PRO A 251 26.91 27.70 -27.85
N ALA A 252 27.10 26.39 -27.62
CA ALA A 252 26.40 25.35 -28.39
C ALA A 252 24.90 25.32 -28.02
N MET A 253 24.58 25.42 -26.72
CA MET A 253 23.19 25.51 -26.25
C MET A 253 22.51 26.81 -26.67
N GLY A 254 23.24 27.94 -26.65
CA GLY A 254 22.74 29.24 -27.11
C GLY A 254 22.44 29.27 -28.61
N ALA A 255 23.25 28.60 -29.43
CA ALA A 255 22.99 28.41 -30.85
C ALA A 255 21.78 27.49 -31.11
N ASP A 256 21.66 26.38 -30.37
CA ASP A 256 20.50 25.48 -30.45
C ASP A 256 19.20 26.21 -30.02
N ALA A 257 19.28 27.06 -28.99
CA ALA A 257 18.19 27.89 -28.49
C ALA A 257 17.84 29.09 -29.38
N SER A 258 18.43 29.27 -30.57
CA SER A 258 18.16 30.42 -31.45
C SER A 258 16.72 30.50 -31.99
N ARG A 259 15.92 29.43 -31.86
CA ARG A 259 14.49 29.38 -32.22
C ARG A 259 13.70 28.76 -31.08
N LEU A 260 12.86 29.55 -30.42
CA LEU A 260 12.13 29.18 -29.19
C LEU A 260 10.60 29.10 -29.34
N GLU A 261 10.09 29.23 -30.57
CA GLU A 261 8.66 29.10 -30.90
C GLU A 261 8.15 27.70 -30.51
N HIS A 262 7.42 27.61 -29.39
CA HIS A 262 6.82 26.37 -28.90
C HIS A 262 5.75 26.69 -27.83
N PRO A 263 4.53 26.11 -27.90
CA PRO A 263 3.43 26.48 -27.00
C PRO A 263 3.77 26.44 -25.51
N VAL A 264 4.53 25.43 -25.06
CA VAL A 264 4.95 25.34 -23.65
C VAL A 264 6.00 26.40 -23.29
N ILE A 265 6.93 26.73 -24.21
CA ILE A 265 7.97 27.74 -23.97
C ILE A 265 7.31 29.13 -23.89
N ASP A 266 6.42 29.45 -24.83
CA ASP A 266 5.65 30.70 -24.85
C ASP A 266 4.77 30.84 -23.60
N ALA A 267 4.13 29.76 -23.15
CA ALA A 267 3.30 29.75 -21.96
C ALA A 267 4.08 29.97 -20.65
N ILE A 268 5.30 29.42 -20.54
CA ILE A 268 6.23 29.69 -19.42
C ILE A 268 6.78 31.12 -19.49
N ALA A 269 7.01 31.63 -20.71
CA ALA A 269 7.48 32.99 -20.96
C ALA A 269 6.42 34.07 -20.71
N GLY A 270 5.15 33.69 -20.48
CA GLY A 270 4.06 34.56 -20.04
C GLY A 270 2.94 34.80 -21.06
N ASN A 271 2.98 34.18 -22.24
CA ASN A 271 1.98 34.38 -23.29
C ASN A 271 0.60 33.81 -22.84
N PRO A 272 -0.46 34.64 -22.68
CA PRO A 272 -1.74 34.19 -22.12
C PRO A 272 -2.48 33.22 -23.05
N ASN A 273 -2.37 33.39 -24.38
CA ASN A 273 -2.99 32.49 -25.35
C ASN A 273 -2.33 31.11 -25.33
N ALA A 274 -1.00 31.07 -25.22
CA ALA A 274 -0.25 29.83 -25.08
C ALA A 274 -0.59 29.12 -23.75
N ARG A 275 -0.67 29.86 -22.63
CA ARG A 275 -1.15 29.33 -21.34
C ARG A 275 -2.56 28.75 -21.45
N ALA A 276 -3.51 29.45 -22.07
CA ALA A 276 -4.88 28.94 -22.26
C ALA A 276 -4.98 27.76 -23.24
N ALA A 277 -4.02 27.59 -24.16
CA ALA A 277 -3.93 26.43 -25.03
C ALA A 277 -3.35 25.21 -24.29
N VAL A 278 -2.30 25.40 -23.49
CA VAL A 278 -1.60 24.33 -22.76
C VAL A 278 -2.34 23.90 -21.49
N SER A 279 -2.96 24.82 -20.76
CA SER A 279 -3.72 24.54 -19.53
C SER A 279 -5.18 24.12 -19.79
N ARG A 280 -5.58 23.93 -21.05
CA ARG A 280 -6.87 23.31 -21.38
C ARG A 280 -6.80 21.85 -20.93
N GLN A 281 -7.50 21.53 -19.85
CA GLN A 281 -7.49 20.18 -19.27
C GLN A 281 -8.03 19.17 -20.28
N ALA A 282 -7.20 18.21 -20.65
CA ALA A 282 -7.67 16.96 -21.24
C ALA A 282 -8.49 16.20 -20.18
N GLU A 283 -9.59 15.59 -20.61
CA GLU A 283 -10.35 14.66 -19.76
C GLU A 283 -9.42 13.55 -19.27
N ALA A 284 -9.58 13.14 -18.01
CA ALA A 284 -8.73 12.09 -17.46
C ALA A 284 -8.94 10.77 -18.23
N PRO A 285 -7.88 10.00 -18.54
CA PRO A 285 -8.02 8.69 -19.16
C PRO A 285 -8.99 7.81 -18.36
N SER A 286 -9.97 7.24 -19.05
CA SER A 286 -10.71 6.08 -18.52
C SER A 286 -9.77 4.87 -18.58
N ILE A 287 -9.27 4.47 -17.42
CA ILE A 287 -8.30 3.37 -17.30
C ILE A 287 -9.07 2.09 -17.00
N VAL A 288 -8.98 1.12 -17.92
CA VAL A 288 -9.46 -0.24 -17.68
C VAL A 288 -8.59 -0.88 -16.59
N PRO A 289 -9.18 -1.38 -15.48
CA PRO A 289 -8.45 -2.07 -14.42
C PRO A 289 -7.59 -3.22 -14.94
N GLN A 290 -6.45 -3.50 -14.30
CA GLN A 290 -5.53 -4.57 -14.71
C GLN A 290 -6.21 -5.93 -14.90
N ASP A 291 -7.15 -6.26 -14.01
CA ASP A 291 -7.85 -7.54 -14.00
C ASP A 291 -8.88 -7.68 -15.14
N GLU A 292 -9.42 -6.56 -15.63
CA GLU A 292 -10.37 -6.47 -16.76
C GLU A 292 -9.65 -6.27 -18.11
N ARG A 293 -8.37 -5.89 -18.09
CA ARG A 293 -7.59 -5.55 -19.28
C ARG A 293 -7.32 -6.79 -20.15
N PRO A 294 -7.64 -6.76 -21.46
CA PRO A 294 -7.28 -7.82 -22.38
C PRO A 294 -5.75 -8.08 -22.42
N PRO A 295 -5.29 -9.33 -22.49
CA PRO A 295 -3.86 -9.64 -22.61
C PRO A 295 -3.17 -8.94 -23.80
N SER A 296 -3.90 -8.61 -24.87
CA SER A 296 -3.36 -7.88 -26.02
C SER A 296 -2.91 -6.45 -25.70
N THR A 297 -3.51 -5.79 -24.71
CA THR A 297 -3.20 -4.41 -24.29
C THR A 297 -2.45 -4.33 -22.96
N ASP A 298 -2.43 -5.39 -22.16
CA ASP A 298 -1.61 -5.52 -20.94
C ASP A 298 -0.12 -5.76 -21.27
N ARG A 299 0.54 -4.78 -21.90
CA ARG A 299 1.90 -4.89 -22.47
C ARG A 299 2.92 -3.92 -21.90
N LEU A 300 2.76 -3.53 -20.63
CA LEU A 300 3.77 -2.77 -19.91
C LEU A 300 5.07 -3.59 -19.79
N LEU A 301 6.23 -2.95 -19.97
CA LEU A 301 7.52 -3.64 -20.04
C LEU A 301 7.99 -4.21 -18.70
N LEU A 302 7.51 -3.61 -17.61
CA LEU A 302 7.87 -3.87 -16.23
C LEU A 302 6.64 -3.59 -15.36
N ASP A 303 6.55 -4.18 -14.17
CA ASP A 303 5.37 -4.05 -13.30
C ASP A 303 5.05 -2.62 -12.85
N ALA A 304 3.77 -2.23 -12.90
CA ALA A 304 3.29 -0.92 -12.50
C ALA A 304 2.15 -1.01 -11.48
N ASP A 305 2.17 -0.10 -10.51
CA ASP A 305 1.04 0.17 -9.61
C ASP A 305 0.01 1.13 -10.27
N PRO A 306 -1.19 1.29 -9.68
CA PRO A 306 -2.23 2.16 -10.26
C PRO A 306 -1.84 3.64 -10.42
N GLU A 307 -0.96 4.19 -9.59
CA GLU A 307 -0.48 5.59 -9.74
C GLU A 307 0.43 5.71 -10.96
N GLN A 308 1.31 4.71 -11.15
CA GLN A 308 2.19 4.62 -12.31
C GLN A 308 1.40 4.38 -13.59
N GLU A 309 0.39 3.51 -13.59
CA GLU A 309 -0.48 3.29 -14.75
C GLU A 309 -1.24 4.56 -15.16
N GLN A 310 -1.74 5.35 -14.21
CA GLN A 310 -2.38 6.65 -14.51
C GLN A 310 -1.42 7.62 -15.20
N VAL A 311 -0.15 7.67 -14.75
CA VAL A 311 0.89 8.47 -15.41
C VAL A 311 1.15 7.96 -16.83
N ILE A 312 1.30 6.65 -17.02
CA ILE A 312 1.59 6.05 -18.34
C ILE A 312 0.44 6.30 -19.32
N ALA A 313 -0.82 6.12 -18.90
CA ALA A 313 -2.00 6.33 -19.74
C ALA A 313 -2.12 7.77 -20.26
N ARG A 314 -1.87 8.78 -19.40
CA ARG A 314 -1.83 10.19 -19.83
C ARG A 314 -0.71 10.46 -20.82
N ILE A 315 0.48 9.90 -20.60
CA ILE A 315 1.61 10.04 -21.52
C ILE A 315 1.29 9.41 -22.89
N GLU A 316 0.66 8.24 -22.91
CA GLU A 316 0.21 7.56 -24.13
C GLU A 316 -0.85 8.37 -24.89
N GLN A 317 -1.81 8.98 -24.20
CA GLN A 317 -2.79 9.88 -24.81
C GLN A 317 -2.18 11.13 -25.45
N GLY A 318 -1.03 11.60 -24.96
CA GLY A 318 -0.35 12.80 -25.47
C GLY A 318 -0.37 13.99 -24.50
N ASP A 319 -0.84 13.83 -23.27
CA ASP A 319 -0.86 14.90 -22.27
C ASP A 319 0.58 15.35 -21.94
N SER A 320 0.80 16.66 -21.91
CA SER A 320 2.01 17.22 -21.29
C SER A 320 1.78 17.35 -19.78
N ILE A 321 2.56 16.66 -18.96
CA ILE A 321 2.35 16.56 -17.50
C ILE A 321 3.64 16.68 -16.69
N VAL A 322 3.50 17.00 -15.41
CA VAL A 322 4.58 16.89 -14.41
C VAL A 322 4.31 15.70 -13.50
N VAL A 323 5.35 14.89 -13.25
CA VAL A 323 5.30 13.73 -12.37
C VAL A 323 6.29 13.93 -11.22
N LYS A 324 5.76 14.21 -10.03
CA LYS A 324 6.55 14.30 -8.80
C LYS A 324 6.91 12.88 -8.34
N THR A 325 8.19 12.53 -8.46
CA THR A 325 8.72 11.21 -8.13
C THR A 325 9.36 11.23 -6.75
N LEU A 326 8.61 10.76 -5.74
CA LEU A 326 9.12 10.75 -4.37
C LEU A 326 10.16 9.61 -4.19
N PRO A 327 11.01 9.65 -3.16
CA PRO A 327 12.08 8.65 -2.98
C PRO A 327 11.56 7.20 -2.94
N GLY A 328 12.00 6.41 -3.92
CA GLY A 328 11.70 4.98 -4.03
C GLY A 328 10.38 4.64 -4.73
N THR A 329 9.62 5.61 -5.25
CA THR A 329 8.30 5.38 -5.86
C THR A 329 8.34 4.97 -7.34
N GLY A 330 9.42 4.34 -7.79
CA GLY A 330 9.48 3.79 -9.15
C GLY A 330 9.60 4.79 -10.31
N GLY A 331 10.04 6.03 -10.12
CA GLY A 331 10.12 7.01 -11.23
C GLY A 331 10.83 6.52 -12.51
N THR A 332 12.01 5.88 -12.40
CA THR A 332 12.71 5.26 -13.54
C THR A 332 11.93 4.09 -14.16
N GLN A 333 11.18 3.38 -13.34
CA GLN A 333 10.35 2.24 -13.69
C GLN A 333 9.13 2.71 -14.53
N THR A 334 8.45 3.78 -14.09
CA THR A 334 7.41 4.47 -14.85
C THR A 334 7.92 5.04 -16.19
N ILE A 335 9.11 5.64 -16.21
CA ILE A 335 9.73 6.17 -17.44
C ILE A 335 9.97 5.06 -18.47
N VAL A 336 10.48 3.89 -18.05
CA VAL A 336 10.70 2.75 -18.96
C VAL A 336 9.39 2.24 -19.55
N ASN A 337 8.33 2.13 -18.74
CA ASN A 337 7.01 1.74 -19.23
C ASN A 337 6.41 2.78 -20.20
N ALA A 338 6.53 4.07 -19.91
CA ALA A 338 6.10 5.14 -20.80
C ALA A 338 6.85 5.11 -22.14
N ILE A 339 8.16 4.88 -22.12
CA ILE A 339 8.96 4.65 -23.34
C ILE A 339 8.44 3.43 -24.11
N GLY A 340 8.14 2.32 -23.43
CA GLY A 340 7.58 1.12 -24.04
C GLY A 340 6.25 1.37 -24.75
N ALA A 341 5.31 2.04 -24.09
CA ALA A 341 3.99 2.38 -24.65
C ALA A 341 4.11 3.37 -25.84
N LEU A 342 4.95 4.40 -25.72
CA LEU A 342 5.17 5.36 -26.81
C LEU A 342 5.78 4.68 -28.05
N VAL A 343 6.82 3.86 -27.88
CA VAL A 343 7.48 3.13 -28.97
C VAL A 343 6.56 2.06 -29.58
N ALA A 344 5.72 1.40 -28.78
CA ALA A 344 4.74 0.45 -29.28
C ALA A 344 3.66 1.11 -30.18
N ASN A 345 3.44 2.42 -30.00
CA ASN A 345 2.59 3.28 -30.84
C ASN A 345 3.42 4.10 -31.87
N GLU A 346 4.61 3.61 -32.24
CA GLU A 346 5.52 4.19 -33.25
C GLU A 346 6.05 5.61 -32.95
N ARG A 347 5.83 6.14 -31.73
CA ARG A 347 6.30 7.47 -31.33
C ARG A 347 7.78 7.48 -30.95
N ARG A 348 8.46 8.57 -31.30
CA ARG A 348 9.88 8.82 -31.04
C ARG A 348 10.05 9.66 -29.77
N VAL A 349 10.97 9.25 -28.91
CA VAL A 349 11.13 9.80 -27.56
C VAL A 349 12.53 10.38 -27.37
N LEU A 350 12.62 11.61 -26.89
CA LEU A 350 13.87 12.21 -26.41
C LEU A 350 13.85 12.22 -24.88
N VAL A 351 14.77 11.48 -24.26
CA VAL A 351 14.95 11.47 -22.80
C VAL A 351 16.14 12.34 -22.45
N VAL A 352 15.87 13.44 -21.75
CA VAL A 352 16.90 14.39 -21.33
C VAL A 352 17.01 14.37 -19.81
N GLY A 353 18.22 14.21 -19.27
CA GLY A 353 18.42 14.24 -17.83
C GLY A 353 19.81 14.70 -17.43
N GLY A 354 19.88 15.61 -16.45
CA GLY A 354 21.16 16.19 -16.01
C GLY A 354 22.13 15.13 -15.45
N ARG A 355 21.61 14.10 -14.78
CA ARG A 355 22.43 13.05 -14.13
C ARG A 355 22.65 11.85 -15.04
N ARG A 356 23.91 11.55 -15.36
CA ARG A 356 24.26 10.40 -16.22
C ARG A 356 23.79 9.07 -15.65
N ALA A 357 23.80 8.92 -14.32
CA ALA A 357 23.33 7.71 -13.63
C ALA A 357 21.84 7.41 -13.89
N SER A 358 21.00 8.44 -14.06
CA SER A 358 19.58 8.28 -14.37
C SER A 358 19.40 7.76 -15.80
N LEU A 359 20.14 8.31 -16.77
CA LEU A 359 20.13 7.87 -18.17
C LEU A 359 20.68 6.46 -18.35
N ASP A 360 21.86 6.16 -17.77
CA ASP A 360 22.44 4.81 -17.79
C ASP A 360 21.51 3.80 -17.07
N GLY A 361 20.77 4.22 -16.04
CA GLY A 361 19.76 3.40 -15.36
C GLY A 361 18.54 3.05 -16.22
N ILE A 362 18.07 3.98 -17.05
CA ILE A 362 17.00 3.73 -18.04
C ILE A 362 17.50 2.75 -19.11
N ALA A 363 18.68 3.00 -19.68
CA ALA A 363 19.31 2.11 -20.66
C ALA A 363 19.52 0.69 -20.11
N HIS A 364 19.93 0.57 -18.85
CA HIS A 364 20.13 -0.72 -18.19
C HIS A 364 18.82 -1.50 -18.03
N ARG A 365 17.74 -0.85 -17.57
CA ARG A 365 16.41 -1.48 -17.44
C ARG A 365 15.83 -1.93 -18.78
N LEU A 366 15.96 -1.11 -19.82
CA LEU A 366 15.60 -1.52 -21.19
C LEU A 366 16.42 -2.75 -21.63
N GLY A 367 17.71 -2.81 -21.30
CA GLY A 367 18.54 -3.99 -21.51
C GLY A 367 18.07 -5.24 -20.76
N GLN A 368 17.61 -5.10 -19.50
CA GLN A 368 17.12 -6.21 -18.67
C GLN A 368 15.85 -6.86 -19.26
N VAL A 369 14.98 -6.09 -19.93
CA VAL A 369 13.76 -6.60 -20.60
C VAL A 369 13.97 -7.00 -22.06
N GLY A 370 15.22 -7.20 -22.49
CA GLY A 370 15.56 -7.61 -23.86
C GLY A 370 15.57 -6.49 -24.91
N LEU A 371 15.28 -5.25 -24.52
CA LEU A 371 15.26 -4.06 -25.39
C LEU A 371 16.61 -3.32 -25.43
N GLY A 372 17.71 -4.08 -25.35
CA GLY A 372 19.06 -3.53 -25.48
C GLY A 372 19.28 -2.82 -26.82
N GLY A 373 19.84 -1.61 -26.78
CA GLY A 373 20.04 -0.77 -27.97
C GLY A 373 18.79 -0.04 -28.47
N LEU A 374 17.62 -0.17 -27.82
CA LEU A 374 16.42 0.61 -28.17
C LEU A 374 16.63 2.12 -27.97
N ALA A 375 17.39 2.47 -26.94
CA ALA A 375 17.74 3.84 -26.58
C ALA A 375 19.23 4.10 -26.87
N VAL A 376 19.52 5.16 -27.62
CA VAL A 376 20.89 5.50 -28.08
C VAL A 376 21.40 6.77 -27.42
N GLY A 377 22.69 6.80 -27.05
CA GLY A 377 23.37 8.03 -26.60
C GLY A 377 24.18 8.69 -27.71
N THR A 378 24.40 10.01 -27.67
CA THR A 378 25.22 10.72 -28.68
C THR A 378 26.69 10.26 -28.66
N ASP A 379 27.25 10.04 -27.46
CA ASP A 379 28.60 9.51 -27.22
C ASP A 379 28.79 8.05 -27.67
N ARG A 380 27.71 7.27 -27.71
CA ARG A 380 27.71 5.81 -27.92
C ARG A 380 26.99 5.37 -29.19
N LEU A 381 26.44 6.30 -29.98
CA LEU A 381 25.53 6.08 -31.10
C LEU A 381 25.89 4.90 -32.00
N ARG A 382 27.15 4.80 -32.45
CA ARG A 382 27.64 3.68 -33.28
C ARG A 382 27.43 2.31 -32.62
N ARG A 383 27.79 2.19 -31.33
CA ARG A 383 27.69 0.95 -30.56
C ARG A 383 26.23 0.58 -30.33
N ASP A 384 25.42 1.57 -29.96
CA ASP A 384 24.01 1.36 -29.60
C ASP A 384 23.18 1.01 -30.85
N LEU A 385 23.47 1.62 -32.02
CA LEU A 385 22.90 1.21 -33.31
C LEU A 385 23.27 -0.24 -33.69
N ILE A 386 24.54 -0.64 -33.52
CA ILE A 386 24.97 -2.04 -33.76
C ILE A 386 24.23 -2.99 -32.82
N GLN A 387 24.00 -2.60 -31.56
CA GLN A 387 23.20 -3.38 -30.62
C GLN A 387 21.73 -3.45 -31.03
N SER A 388 21.13 -2.36 -31.51
CA SER A 388 19.75 -2.32 -32.01
C SER A 388 19.54 -3.22 -33.24
N ILE A 389 20.47 -3.17 -34.21
CA ILE A 389 20.48 -4.11 -35.34
C ILE A 389 20.62 -5.55 -34.82
N THR A 390 21.59 -5.82 -33.93
CA THR A 390 21.81 -7.18 -33.37
C THR A 390 20.59 -7.71 -32.61
N ARG A 391 19.81 -6.83 -31.95
CA ARG A 391 18.53 -7.17 -31.32
C ARG A 391 17.48 -7.51 -32.37
N ASN A 392 17.30 -6.67 -33.39
CA ASN A 392 16.33 -6.91 -34.47
C ASN A 392 16.62 -8.23 -35.22
N GLU A 393 17.87 -8.49 -35.61
CA GLU A 393 18.26 -9.72 -36.32
C GLU A 393 18.10 -11.01 -35.49
N LYS A 394 17.97 -10.90 -34.16
CA LYS A 394 17.83 -12.03 -33.22
C LYS A 394 16.45 -12.18 -32.60
N ALA A 395 15.52 -11.26 -32.86
CA ALA A 395 14.21 -11.28 -32.22
C ALA A 395 13.26 -12.26 -32.90
N GLU A 396 12.88 -13.31 -32.18
CA GLU A 396 11.90 -14.31 -32.60
C GLU A 396 10.51 -13.98 -32.03
N GLN A 397 9.45 -14.46 -32.69
CA GLN A 397 8.07 -14.24 -32.24
C GLN A 397 7.78 -15.08 -30.96
N PRO A 398 7.45 -14.46 -29.82
CA PRO A 398 7.08 -15.20 -28.61
C PRO A 398 5.75 -15.94 -28.79
N ARG A 399 5.72 -17.23 -28.40
CA ARG A 399 4.49 -18.04 -28.37
C ARG A 399 3.79 -17.87 -27.03
N ILE A 400 2.78 -17.00 -27.01
CA ILE A 400 2.09 -16.58 -25.77
C ILE A 400 0.58 -16.86 -25.76
N ALA A 401 0.00 -17.39 -26.85
CA ALA A 401 -1.46 -17.61 -26.92
C ALA A 401 -1.98 -18.50 -25.77
N ASP A 402 -1.32 -19.64 -25.51
CA ASP A 402 -1.70 -20.54 -24.42
C ASP A 402 -1.57 -19.89 -23.02
N ILE A 403 -0.64 -18.94 -22.88
CA ILE A 403 -0.38 -18.19 -21.64
C ILE A 403 -1.47 -17.12 -21.44
N ASP A 404 -1.75 -16.33 -22.46
CA ASP A 404 -2.80 -15.31 -22.46
C ASP A 404 -4.19 -15.95 -22.22
N ASP A 405 -4.47 -17.10 -22.86
CA ASP A 405 -5.70 -17.88 -22.63
C ASP A 405 -5.77 -18.47 -21.20
N ALA A 406 -4.66 -18.94 -20.65
CA ALA A 406 -4.59 -19.37 -19.25
C ALA A 406 -4.81 -18.22 -18.28
N LEU A 407 -4.24 -17.05 -18.57
CA LEU A 407 -4.36 -15.84 -17.76
C LEU A 407 -5.81 -15.40 -17.65
N VAL A 408 -6.55 -15.35 -18.77
CA VAL A 408 -7.98 -14.98 -18.78
C VAL A 408 -8.83 -15.98 -17.99
N ARG A 409 -8.56 -17.29 -18.14
CA ARG A 409 -9.28 -18.33 -17.35
C ARG A 409 -9.02 -18.20 -15.85
N LEU A 410 -7.76 -18.03 -15.45
CA LEU A 410 -7.36 -17.93 -14.04
C LEU A 410 -7.85 -16.62 -13.40
N ARG A 411 -7.74 -15.49 -14.12
CA ARG A 411 -8.33 -14.21 -13.69
C ARG A 411 -9.81 -14.37 -13.41
N ARG A 412 -10.58 -14.94 -14.34
CA ARG A 412 -12.02 -15.16 -14.16
C ARG A 412 -12.33 -15.97 -12.91
N VAL A 413 -11.74 -17.15 -12.73
CA VAL A 413 -12.06 -18.03 -11.58
C VAL A 413 -11.71 -17.37 -10.24
N LEU A 414 -10.55 -16.69 -10.15
CA LEU A 414 -10.13 -16.01 -8.92
C LEU A 414 -10.95 -14.74 -8.64
N LEU A 415 -11.38 -14.01 -9.66
CA LEU A 415 -12.28 -12.87 -9.52
C LEU A 415 -13.69 -13.32 -9.12
N ASP A 416 -14.23 -14.38 -9.74
CA ASP A 416 -15.54 -14.94 -9.41
C ASP A 416 -15.59 -15.34 -7.92
N TYR A 417 -14.55 -16.00 -7.40
CA TYR A 417 -14.39 -16.31 -5.97
C TYR A 417 -14.32 -15.06 -5.07
N ARG A 418 -13.46 -14.08 -5.41
CA ARG A 418 -13.32 -12.83 -4.63
C ARG A 418 -14.62 -12.01 -4.62
N HIS A 419 -15.34 -11.96 -5.74
CA HIS A 419 -16.63 -11.30 -5.84
C HIS A 419 -17.67 -12.01 -4.98
N ALA A 420 -17.75 -13.35 -5.02
CA ALA A 420 -18.67 -14.12 -4.20
C ALA A 420 -18.46 -13.90 -2.69
N LEU A 421 -17.19 -13.79 -2.24
CA LEU A 421 -16.87 -13.46 -0.84
C LEU A 421 -17.39 -12.08 -0.38
N THR A 422 -17.24 -11.05 -1.21
CA THR A 422 -17.53 -9.64 -0.85
C THR A 422 -18.88 -9.13 -1.36
N ARG A 423 -19.63 -9.95 -2.10
CA ARG A 423 -20.95 -9.58 -2.63
C ARG A 423 -21.96 -9.55 -1.49
N HIS A 424 -22.60 -8.41 -1.30
CA HIS A 424 -23.71 -8.27 -0.39
C HIS A 424 -24.97 -8.89 -1.01
N ASP A 425 -25.73 -9.67 -0.23
CA ASP A 425 -27.09 -10.08 -0.62
C ASP A 425 -28.01 -8.85 -0.69
N GLY A 426 -28.88 -8.79 -1.70
CA GLY A 426 -29.69 -7.60 -1.99
C GLY A 426 -30.83 -7.32 -1.00
N GLU A 427 -31.20 -8.30 -0.17
CA GLU A 427 -32.24 -8.15 0.86
C GLU A 427 -31.62 -8.06 2.27
N LEU A 428 -30.55 -8.83 2.52
CA LEU A 428 -29.89 -8.89 3.83
C LEU A 428 -28.82 -7.80 4.03
N GLY A 429 -28.27 -7.25 2.95
CA GLY A 429 -27.29 -6.15 3.00
C GLY A 429 -25.91 -6.53 3.54
N VAL A 430 -25.59 -7.83 3.64
CA VAL A 430 -24.32 -8.37 4.17
C VAL A 430 -23.71 -9.41 3.22
N SER A 431 -22.40 -9.59 3.28
CA SER A 431 -21.63 -10.57 2.51
C SER A 431 -21.21 -11.79 3.34
N VAL A 432 -20.67 -12.83 2.68
CA VAL A 432 -20.11 -14.01 3.36
C VAL A 432 -18.90 -13.64 4.22
N LEU A 433 -18.08 -12.70 3.75
CA LEU A 433 -16.93 -12.21 4.51
C LEU A 433 -17.35 -11.47 5.79
N ASP A 434 -18.44 -10.70 5.75
CA ASP A 434 -18.99 -10.05 6.96
C ASP A 434 -19.48 -11.09 7.97
N ALA A 435 -20.14 -12.15 7.49
CA ALA A 435 -20.62 -13.23 8.35
C ALA A 435 -19.47 -13.99 9.04
N LEU A 436 -18.41 -14.35 8.30
CA LEU A 436 -17.21 -14.96 8.89
C LEU A 436 -16.57 -14.04 9.95
N THR A 437 -16.47 -12.74 9.66
CA THR A 437 -15.89 -11.73 10.57
C THR A 437 -16.72 -11.60 11.85
N ALA A 438 -18.04 -11.55 11.74
CA ALA A 438 -18.95 -11.44 12.87
C ALA A 438 -18.97 -12.72 13.73
N LEU A 439 -19.04 -13.89 13.10
CA LEU A 439 -18.99 -15.18 13.80
C LEU A 439 -17.67 -15.38 14.55
N ALA A 440 -16.53 -14.99 13.97
CA ALA A 440 -15.24 -15.02 14.67
C ALA A 440 -15.20 -14.02 15.85
N GLY A 441 -15.86 -12.87 15.73
CA GLY A 441 -16.04 -11.92 16.83
C GLY A 441 -16.84 -12.49 18.00
N LEU A 442 -17.93 -13.22 17.71
CA LEU A 442 -18.75 -13.91 18.71
C LEU A 442 -17.98 -15.06 19.38
N ALA A 443 -17.27 -15.88 18.60
CA ALA A 443 -16.44 -16.98 19.11
C ALA A 443 -15.25 -16.51 19.97
N SER A 444 -14.82 -15.25 19.80
CA SER A 444 -13.73 -14.63 20.58
C SER A 444 -14.19 -13.97 21.88
N MET A 445 -15.48 -14.02 22.21
CA MET A 445 -16.01 -13.46 23.47
C MET A 445 -15.52 -14.25 24.70
N PRO A 446 -15.45 -13.65 25.90
CA PRO A 446 -15.09 -14.37 27.13
C PRO A 446 -16.05 -15.52 27.46
N GLU A 447 -17.32 -15.35 27.12
CA GLU A 447 -18.39 -16.35 27.17
C GLU A 447 -19.04 -16.37 25.77
N PRO A 448 -18.60 -17.27 24.87
CA PRO A 448 -19.17 -17.39 23.53
C PRO A 448 -20.64 -17.83 23.58
N PRO A 449 -21.49 -17.34 22.65
CA PRO A 449 -22.83 -17.90 22.45
C PRO A 449 -22.74 -19.32 21.84
N ASP A 450 -23.68 -20.19 22.22
CA ASP A 450 -23.67 -21.63 21.88
C ASP A 450 -24.99 -22.09 21.18
N THR A 451 -25.83 -21.18 20.70
CA THR A 451 -27.13 -21.56 20.11
C THR A 451 -27.01 -22.42 18.85
N THR A 452 -27.84 -23.46 18.82
CA THR A 452 -28.03 -24.33 17.65
C THR A 452 -29.20 -23.90 16.77
N ALA A 453 -29.89 -22.81 17.12
CA ALA A 453 -31.04 -22.31 16.38
C ALA A 453 -30.65 -21.89 14.95
N ARG A 454 -31.59 -22.11 14.01
CA ARG A 454 -31.51 -21.62 12.63
C ARG A 454 -32.79 -20.92 12.26
N LEU A 455 -32.64 -19.77 11.63
CA LEU A 455 -33.72 -18.90 11.20
C LEU A 455 -33.90 -19.03 9.68
N ASP A 456 -35.15 -18.98 9.22
CA ASP A 456 -35.46 -19.01 7.78
C ASP A 456 -35.20 -17.64 7.12
N ARG A 457 -35.15 -17.61 5.79
CA ARG A 457 -34.87 -16.37 5.03
C ARG A 457 -35.87 -15.24 5.35
N GLY A 458 -37.13 -15.54 5.61
CA GLY A 458 -38.14 -14.53 5.95
C GLY A 458 -37.82 -13.82 7.26
N SER A 459 -37.48 -14.59 8.29
CA SER A 459 -37.03 -14.08 9.59
C SER A 459 -35.75 -13.25 9.45
N LEU A 460 -34.76 -13.73 8.70
CA LEU A 460 -33.49 -13.01 8.52
C LEU A 460 -33.65 -11.64 7.85
N VAL A 461 -34.49 -11.54 6.81
CA VAL A 461 -34.80 -10.28 6.12
C VAL A 461 -35.59 -9.34 7.04
N ALA A 462 -36.55 -9.85 7.81
CA ALA A 462 -37.28 -9.04 8.79
C ALA A 462 -36.37 -8.45 9.89
N LEU A 463 -35.29 -9.17 10.24
CA LEU A 463 -34.33 -8.76 11.26
C LEU A 463 -33.24 -7.81 10.73
N ALA A 464 -32.90 -7.88 9.43
CA ALA A 464 -31.68 -7.27 8.86
C ALA A 464 -31.41 -5.81 9.28
N ALA A 465 -32.46 -4.97 9.34
CA ALA A 465 -32.38 -3.54 9.71
C ALA A 465 -32.80 -3.22 11.16
N GLY A 466 -33.14 -4.22 11.99
CA GLY A 466 -33.79 -4.03 13.28
C GLY A 466 -33.25 -4.87 14.45
N ARG A 467 -32.10 -5.55 14.29
CA ARG A 467 -31.54 -6.49 15.28
C ARG A 467 -31.41 -5.91 16.69
N ASP A 468 -30.88 -4.70 16.85
CA ASP A 468 -30.70 -4.07 18.17
C ASP A 468 -32.00 -3.96 18.98
N ALA A 469 -33.11 -3.61 18.31
CA ALA A 469 -34.42 -3.48 18.95
C ALA A 469 -34.97 -4.86 19.37
N VAL A 470 -34.73 -5.89 18.56
CA VAL A 470 -35.15 -7.27 18.83
C VAL A 470 -34.29 -7.92 19.91
N ALA A 471 -32.99 -7.62 19.95
CA ALA A 471 -32.11 -7.99 21.07
C ALA A 471 -32.59 -7.36 22.37
N ALA A 472 -33.00 -6.09 22.36
CA ALA A 472 -33.58 -5.42 23.52
C ALA A 472 -34.92 -6.05 23.97
N ASP A 473 -35.80 -6.43 23.03
CA ASP A 473 -37.04 -7.17 23.36
C ASP A 473 -36.74 -8.55 23.98
N LEU A 474 -35.72 -9.26 23.48
CA LEU A 474 -35.30 -10.57 24.01
C LEU A 474 -34.66 -10.45 25.40
N VAL A 475 -33.80 -9.45 25.64
CA VAL A 475 -33.26 -9.15 26.97
C VAL A 475 -34.37 -8.74 27.95
N ARG A 476 -35.41 -8.04 27.46
CA ARG A 476 -36.62 -7.75 28.25
C ARG A 476 -37.42 -9.02 28.57
N ALA A 477 -37.54 -9.97 27.64
CA ALA A 477 -38.16 -11.26 27.93
C ALA A 477 -37.35 -12.07 28.97
N ALA A 478 -36.02 -12.02 28.90
CA ALA A 478 -35.11 -12.69 29.84
C ALA A 478 -35.20 -12.11 31.26
N THR A 479 -35.21 -10.79 31.42
CA THR A 479 -35.40 -10.10 32.71
C THR A 479 -36.77 -10.38 33.34
N LEU A 480 -37.81 -10.58 32.52
CA LEU A 480 -39.13 -11.05 32.98
C LEU A 480 -39.17 -12.57 33.31
N GLY A 481 -38.03 -13.26 33.26
CA GLY A 481 -37.87 -14.65 33.70
C GLY A 481 -38.20 -15.72 32.67
N GLU A 482 -38.40 -15.38 31.39
CA GLU A 482 -38.83 -16.35 30.37
C GLU A 482 -37.85 -17.51 30.18
N PHE A 483 -36.54 -17.23 30.17
CA PHE A 483 -35.53 -18.26 29.97
C PHE A 483 -35.05 -18.91 31.28
N ARG A 484 -35.62 -18.56 32.44
CA ARG A 484 -35.23 -19.18 33.74
C ARG A 484 -35.85 -20.56 33.97
N TYR A 485 -36.90 -20.91 33.22
CA TYR A 485 -37.65 -22.15 33.38
C TYR A 485 -37.91 -22.77 32.01
N GLY A 486 -37.57 -24.04 31.84
CA GLY A 486 -37.81 -24.81 30.63
C GLY A 486 -39.02 -25.74 30.73
N PRO A 487 -39.27 -26.55 29.68
CA PRO A 487 -40.43 -27.45 29.58
C PRO A 487 -40.58 -28.54 30.67
N GLY A 488 -39.63 -28.66 31.60
CA GLY A 488 -39.65 -29.61 32.70
C GLY A 488 -39.62 -28.98 34.10
N ASP A 489 -39.35 -27.68 34.23
CA ASP A 489 -39.03 -27.05 35.52
C ASP A 489 -40.26 -26.48 36.25
N SER A 490 -41.31 -26.14 35.49
CA SER A 490 -42.59 -25.66 36.03
C SER A 490 -43.75 -26.25 35.24
N PRO A 491 -44.79 -26.81 35.89
CA PRO A 491 -45.99 -27.26 35.19
C PRO A 491 -46.84 -26.11 34.65
N TRP A 492 -46.51 -24.85 34.98
CA TRP A 492 -47.05 -23.64 34.34
C TRP A 492 -46.32 -23.26 33.03
N TYR A 493 -45.25 -23.96 32.65
CA TYR A 493 -44.53 -23.67 31.40
C TYR A 493 -45.43 -23.92 30.18
N GLY A 494 -45.56 -22.91 29.32
CA GLY A 494 -46.43 -22.97 28.14
C GLY A 494 -47.93 -22.83 28.44
N ALA A 495 -48.33 -22.48 29.67
CA ALA A 495 -49.71 -22.14 29.98
C ALA A 495 -50.12 -20.78 29.37
N ASP A 496 -51.36 -20.70 28.88
CA ASP A 496 -51.93 -19.51 28.23
C ASP A 496 -53.13 -18.98 29.03
N PHE A 497 -53.16 -17.67 29.28
CA PHE A 497 -54.22 -16.96 30.00
C PHE A 497 -54.47 -15.60 29.34
N ALA A 498 -55.73 -15.20 29.21
CA ALA A 498 -56.07 -13.89 28.65
C ALA A 498 -55.85 -12.75 29.67
N THR A 499 -55.95 -13.04 30.97
CA THR A 499 -55.81 -12.04 32.04
C THR A 499 -54.97 -12.52 33.23
N SER A 500 -54.40 -11.56 33.98
CA SER A 500 -53.72 -11.85 35.25
C SER A 500 -54.70 -12.33 36.34
N GLU A 501 -55.97 -11.93 36.26
CA GLU A 501 -57.05 -12.43 37.13
C GLU A 501 -57.33 -13.92 36.88
N GLU A 502 -57.39 -14.37 35.62
CA GLU A 502 -57.49 -15.80 35.25
C GLU A 502 -56.29 -16.60 35.75
N ALA A 503 -55.06 -16.09 35.56
CA ALA A 503 -53.84 -16.76 36.03
C ALA A 503 -53.83 -16.92 37.57
N THR A 504 -54.25 -15.88 38.30
CA THR A 504 -54.37 -15.90 39.76
C THR A 504 -55.47 -16.87 40.20
N ALA A 505 -56.63 -16.86 39.54
CA ALA A 505 -57.75 -17.75 39.82
C ALA A 505 -57.37 -19.22 39.59
N ALA A 506 -56.68 -19.54 38.49
CA ALA A 506 -56.19 -20.88 38.20
C ALA A 506 -55.15 -21.36 39.23
N HIS A 507 -54.27 -20.47 39.71
CA HIS A 507 -53.29 -20.82 40.75
C HIS A 507 -53.94 -21.07 42.11
N GLU A 508 -54.92 -20.26 42.53
CA GLU A 508 -55.71 -20.51 43.74
C GLU A 508 -56.59 -21.76 43.61
N LEU A 509 -57.12 -22.06 42.41
CA LEU A 509 -57.83 -23.30 42.11
C LEU A 509 -56.90 -24.52 42.26
N ALA A 510 -55.67 -24.44 41.74
CA ALA A 510 -54.65 -25.47 41.91
C ALA A 510 -54.26 -25.68 43.39
N LYS A 511 -54.08 -24.60 44.18
CA LYS A 511 -53.87 -24.68 45.63
C LYS A 511 -55.03 -25.39 46.34
N ARG A 512 -56.27 -25.01 46.03
CA ARG A 512 -57.48 -25.59 46.65
C ARG A 512 -57.61 -27.08 46.34
N LEU A 513 -57.43 -27.45 45.07
CA LEU A 513 -57.43 -28.84 44.61
C LEU A 513 -56.32 -29.66 45.28
N SER A 514 -55.09 -29.16 45.28
CA SER A 514 -53.93 -29.86 45.84
C SER A 514 -54.02 -30.04 47.36
N ALA A 515 -54.40 -29.00 48.10
CA ALA A 515 -54.37 -29.00 49.56
C ALA A 515 -55.64 -29.58 50.20
N THR A 516 -56.80 -29.49 49.54
CA THR A 516 -58.09 -29.76 50.17
C THR A 516 -58.97 -30.71 49.35
N ASP A 517 -59.33 -30.34 48.12
CA ASP A 517 -60.49 -30.96 47.46
C ASP A 517 -60.15 -32.34 46.87
N VAL A 518 -58.99 -32.52 46.24
CA VAL A 518 -58.54 -33.84 45.76
C VAL A 518 -58.26 -34.80 46.92
N PRO A 519 -57.45 -34.45 47.95
CA PRO A 519 -57.23 -35.35 49.09
C PRO A 519 -58.53 -35.79 49.78
N ARG A 520 -59.46 -34.85 50.05
CA ARG A 520 -60.76 -35.17 50.66
C ARG A 520 -61.64 -36.06 49.79
N LEU A 521 -61.64 -35.85 48.46
CA LEU A 521 -62.33 -36.74 47.54
C LEU A 521 -61.71 -38.13 47.58
N LEU A 522 -60.39 -38.26 47.49
CA LEU A 522 -59.69 -39.54 47.45
C LEU A 522 -59.92 -40.36 48.71
N ASP A 523 -59.86 -39.76 49.90
CA ASP A 523 -60.10 -40.46 51.16
C ASP A 523 -61.55 -40.96 51.27
N ARG A 524 -62.53 -40.09 50.96
CA ARG A 524 -63.96 -40.46 50.97
C ARG A 524 -64.28 -41.52 49.91
N ALA A 525 -63.71 -41.39 48.72
CA ALA A 525 -63.89 -42.34 47.62
C ALA A 525 -63.24 -43.69 47.93
N ARG A 526 -62.03 -43.74 48.50
CA ARG A 526 -61.39 -44.98 48.94
C ARG A 526 -62.22 -45.68 50.02
N ALA A 527 -62.76 -44.93 50.99
CA ALA A 527 -63.64 -45.45 52.04
C ALA A 527 -64.99 -45.95 51.50
N LEU A 528 -65.52 -45.33 50.45
CA LEU A 528 -66.74 -45.78 49.76
C LEU A 528 -66.49 -47.04 48.93
N ILE A 529 -65.45 -47.05 48.11
CA ILE A 529 -65.11 -48.20 47.26
C ILE A 529 -64.73 -49.43 48.11
N ALA A 530 -64.10 -49.24 49.28
CA ALA A 530 -63.82 -50.31 50.24
C ALA A 530 -65.07 -50.99 50.84
N GLN A 531 -66.26 -50.38 50.76
CA GLN A 531 -67.54 -51.03 51.11
C GLN A 531 -68.07 -51.94 49.98
N THR A 532 -67.42 -51.91 48.81
CA THR A 532 -67.80 -52.68 47.62
C THR A 532 -66.74 -53.74 47.31
N ARG A 533 -66.98 -54.57 46.29
CA ARG A 533 -66.01 -55.54 45.76
C ARG A 533 -65.28 -55.05 44.51
N LEU A 534 -65.32 -53.74 44.24
CA LEU A 534 -64.54 -53.11 43.18
C LEU A 534 -63.07 -52.96 43.60
N ARG A 535 -62.16 -53.07 42.62
CA ARG A 535 -60.75 -52.71 42.76
C ARG A 535 -60.60 -51.23 43.12
N GLN A 536 -59.42 -50.83 43.62
CA GLN A 536 -59.10 -49.40 43.75
C GLN A 536 -58.98 -48.75 42.37
N PHE A 537 -59.46 -47.51 42.26
CA PHE A 537 -59.40 -46.70 41.05
C PHE A 537 -58.02 -46.05 40.88
N GLU A 538 -57.55 -45.93 39.64
CA GLU A 538 -56.22 -45.42 39.30
C GLU A 538 -56.22 -43.94 38.88
N SER A 539 -57.38 -43.37 38.57
CA SER A 539 -57.55 -41.97 38.17
C SER A 539 -58.90 -41.41 38.63
N VAL A 540 -59.04 -40.08 38.67
CA VAL A 540 -60.32 -39.42 38.98
C VAL A 540 -61.37 -39.76 37.92
N ALA A 541 -61.00 -39.82 36.64
CA ALA A 541 -61.90 -40.22 35.55
C ALA A 541 -62.42 -41.66 35.71
N GLU A 542 -61.61 -42.59 36.24
CA GLU A 542 -62.06 -43.96 36.55
C GLU A 542 -62.99 -43.99 37.77
N LEU A 543 -62.71 -43.21 38.82
CA LEU A 543 -63.64 -43.02 39.94
C LEU A 543 -65.02 -42.55 39.44
N GLY A 544 -65.08 -41.64 38.47
CA GLY A 544 -66.32 -41.24 37.82
C GLY A 544 -67.06 -42.37 37.09
N VAL A 545 -66.35 -43.37 36.56
CA VAL A 545 -66.96 -44.59 36.00
C VAL A 545 -67.53 -45.47 37.11
N PHE A 546 -66.83 -45.62 38.23
CA PHE A 546 -67.29 -46.44 39.35
C PHE A 546 -68.52 -45.82 40.04
N LEU A 547 -68.52 -44.50 40.27
CA LEU A 547 -69.66 -43.81 40.88
C LEU A 547 -70.93 -43.88 40.01
N ARG A 548 -70.81 -43.71 38.68
CA ARG A 548 -71.92 -43.94 37.75
C ARG A 548 -72.40 -45.39 37.81
N LEU A 549 -71.49 -46.37 37.74
CA LEU A 549 -71.83 -47.78 37.82
C LEU A 549 -72.57 -48.12 39.13
N LEU A 550 -72.17 -47.56 40.27
CA LEU A 550 -72.82 -47.75 41.56
C LEU A 550 -74.20 -47.09 41.63
N HIS A 551 -74.38 -45.94 40.99
CA HIS A 551 -75.68 -45.27 40.87
C HIS A 551 -76.63 -46.05 39.95
N ASP A 552 -76.15 -46.49 38.78
CA ASP A 552 -76.88 -47.35 37.84
C ASP A 552 -77.30 -48.69 38.48
N VAL A 553 -76.42 -49.27 39.31
CA VAL A 553 -76.71 -50.47 40.11
C VAL A 553 -77.75 -50.20 41.19
N ARG A 554 -77.70 -49.05 41.89
CA ARG A 554 -78.74 -48.65 42.87
C ARG A 554 -80.10 -48.52 42.19
N ASP A 555 -80.17 -47.75 41.12
CA ASP A 555 -81.36 -47.54 40.29
C ASP A 555 -81.96 -48.83 39.73
N THR A 556 -81.11 -49.84 39.52
CA THR A 556 -81.50 -51.19 39.13
C THR A 556 -82.02 -51.98 40.32
N LEU A 557 -81.28 -52.01 41.43
CA LEU A 557 -81.63 -52.80 42.62
C LEU A 557 -82.86 -52.28 43.37
N ASP A 558 -83.28 -51.05 43.12
CA ASP A 558 -84.59 -50.51 43.55
C ASP A 558 -85.76 -51.12 42.75
N LYS A 559 -85.51 -51.56 41.50
CA LYS A 559 -86.53 -52.07 40.56
C LYS A 559 -86.46 -53.60 40.38
N PHE A 560 -85.29 -54.19 40.57
CA PHE A 560 -84.99 -55.61 40.36
C PHE A 560 -84.37 -56.25 41.62
N LEU A 561 -84.45 -57.58 41.70
CA LEU A 561 -83.79 -58.39 42.71
C LEU A 561 -82.29 -58.57 42.37
N PRO A 562 -81.38 -58.62 43.36
CA PRO A 562 -79.93 -58.78 43.11
C PRO A 562 -79.56 -59.99 42.23
N SER A 563 -80.36 -61.05 42.27
CA SER A 563 -80.18 -62.27 41.47
C SER A 563 -80.24 -62.06 39.95
N VAL A 564 -80.67 -60.87 39.49
CA VAL A 564 -80.61 -60.50 38.07
C VAL A 564 -79.18 -60.43 37.53
N TYR A 565 -78.17 -60.23 38.38
CA TYR A 565 -76.76 -60.19 37.95
C TYR A 565 -76.12 -61.60 37.87
N ASP A 566 -76.72 -62.64 38.45
CA ASP A 566 -76.10 -63.97 38.56
C ASP A 566 -76.06 -64.73 37.22
N ARG A 567 -77.07 -64.58 36.36
CA ARG A 567 -77.25 -65.40 35.14
C ARG A 567 -77.10 -64.60 33.85
N PRO A 568 -76.55 -65.16 32.75
CA PRO A 568 -76.38 -64.42 31.50
C PRO A 568 -77.73 -63.92 30.95
N LEU A 569 -77.84 -62.62 30.74
CA LEU A 569 -79.13 -61.97 30.38
C LEU A 569 -79.42 -61.98 28.88
N GLY A 570 -78.50 -62.47 28.04
CA GLY A 570 -78.62 -62.44 26.58
C GLY A 570 -79.94 -63.02 26.05
N GLU A 571 -80.37 -64.18 26.56
CA GLU A 571 -81.65 -64.80 26.18
C GLU A 571 -82.87 -64.01 26.67
N LEU A 572 -82.77 -63.33 27.82
CA LEU A 572 -83.85 -62.52 28.38
C LEU A 572 -83.99 -61.18 27.61
N ILE A 573 -82.87 -60.58 27.21
CA ILE A 573 -82.82 -59.42 26.31
C ILE A 573 -83.41 -59.80 24.94
N ALA A 574 -83.01 -60.94 24.37
CA ALA A 574 -83.59 -61.43 23.11
C ALA A 574 -85.10 -61.70 23.25
N ALA A 575 -85.56 -62.32 24.33
CA ALA A 575 -86.99 -62.58 24.54
C ALA A 575 -87.82 -61.30 24.77
N THR A 576 -87.21 -60.21 25.24
CA THR A 576 -87.89 -58.93 25.50
C THR A 576 -87.90 -57.98 24.30
N ALA A 577 -86.90 -58.02 23.41
CA ALA A 577 -86.74 -57.15 22.24
C ALA A 577 -87.89 -57.25 21.19
N PRO A 578 -88.13 -56.25 20.33
CA PRO A 578 -89.23 -56.25 19.35
C PRO A 578 -89.33 -57.53 18.48
N ARG A 579 -90.56 -57.89 18.07
CA ARG A 579 -90.87 -59.23 17.51
C ARG A 579 -90.11 -59.58 16.22
N ARG A 580 -89.52 -58.62 15.51
CA ARG A 580 -88.75 -58.82 14.27
C ARG A 580 -87.30 -59.31 14.46
N GLU A 581 -86.70 -59.13 15.63
CA GLU A 581 -85.23 -59.24 15.79
C GLU A 581 -84.71 -60.58 16.34
N THR A 582 -85.60 -61.55 16.66
CA THR A 582 -85.32 -62.45 17.80
C THR A 582 -85.22 -63.95 17.52
N GLY A 583 -85.60 -64.46 16.34
CA GLY A 583 -85.42 -65.87 15.92
C GLY A 583 -86.08 -66.99 16.77
N MET A 584 -86.60 -66.67 17.95
CA MET A 584 -87.06 -67.63 18.97
C MET A 584 -88.50 -68.10 18.79
N SER A 585 -88.79 -69.34 19.20
CA SER A 585 -90.14 -69.89 19.19
C SER A 585 -91.08 -69.19 20.19
N GLY A 586 -92.35 -69.04 19.82
CA GLY A 586 -93.34 -68.29 20.59
C GLY A 586 -93.72 -68.88 21.96
N ALA A 587 -93.31 -70.12 22.25
CA ALA A 587 -93.41 -70.74 23.56
C ALA A 587 -92.20 -70.38 24.44
N ASN A 588 -90.98 -70.55 23.93
CA ASN A 588 -89.76 -70.27 24.68
C ASN A 588 -89.64 -68.77 25.03
N ARG A 589 -90.02 -67.90 24.09
CA ARG A 589 -90.08 -66.45 24.31
C ARG A 589 -91.06 -66.03 25.42
N ARG A 590 -92.19 -66.73 25.59
CA ARG A 590 -93.14 -66.50 26.70
C ARG A 590 -92.57 -66.98 28.04
N ARG A 591 -91.87 -68.12 28.07
CA ARG A 591 -91.16 -68.63 29.25
C ARG A 591 -90.08 -67.65 29.73
N LEU A 592 -89.23 -67.19 28.82
CA LEU A 592 -88.15 -66.25 29.10
C LEU A 592 -88.66 -64.85 29.49
N LYS A 593 -89.75 -64.34 28.89
CA LYS A 593 -90.39 -63.10 29.37
C LYS A 593 -90.95 -63.22 30.80
N ARG A 594 -91.46 -64.39 31.20
CA ARG A 594 -91.94 -64.62 32.57
C ARG A 594 -90.78 -64.66 33.56
N LEU A 595 -89.70 -65.39 33.22
CA LEU A 595 -88.46 -65.42 33.99
C LEU A 595 -87.81 -64.03 34.13
N ALA A 596 -87.90 -63.17 33.10
CA ALA A 596 -87.45 -61.79 33.17
C ALA A 596 -88.27 -60.92 34.16
N LEU A 597 -89.56 -61.22 34.33
CA LEU A 597 -90.43 -60.53 35.30
C LEU A 597 -90.25 -61.07 36.73
N GLU A 598 -89.81 -62.31 36.91
CA GLU A 598 -89.48 -62.88 38.23
C GLU A 598 -88.27 -62.17 38.89
N TYR A 599 -87.42 -61.50 38.10
CA TYR A 599 -86.34 -60.65 38.62
C TYR A 599 -86.81 -59.22 39.00
N VAL A 600 -88.04 -58.81 38.69
CA VAL A 600 -88.58 -57.48 39.07
C VAL A 600 -89.08 -57.54 40.52
N ARG A 601 -88.86 -56.49 41.31
CA ARG A 601 -89.34 -56.45 42.70
C ARG A 601 -90.88 -56.42 42.76
N PRO A 602 -91.51 -57.13 43.73
CA PRO A 602 -92.96 -57.06 43.95
C PRO A 602 -93.44 -55.61 44.11
N GLY A 603 -94.46 -55.23 43.34
CA GLY A 603 -95.06 -53.89 43.37
C GLY A 603 -94.42 -52.84 42.46
N VAL A 604 -93.28 -53.12 41.82
CA VAL A 604 -92.62 -52.16 40.91
C VAL A 604 -92.98 -52.46 39.44
N HIS A 605 -93.44 -51.45 38.70
CA HIS A 605 -93.64 -51.57 37.25
C HIS A 605 -92.43 -51.03 36.49
N VAL A 606 -91.75 -51.90 35.75
CA VAL A 606 -90.72 -51.50 34.78
C VAL A 606 -91.39 -51.23 33.43
N GLY A 607 -91.31 -50.00 32.93
CA GLY A 607 -91.97 -49.59 31.68
C GLY A 607 -91.35 -50.24 30.44
N ASP A 608 -90.03 -50.13 30.27
CA ASP A 608 -89.28 -50.85 29.25
C ASP A 608 -88.33 -51.88 29.90
N LEU A 609 -88.80 -53.13 29.94
CA LEU A 609 -88.05 -54.27 30.45
C LEU A 609 -86.85 -54.62 29.56
N ASN A 610 -86.87 -54.32 28.26
CA ASN A 610 -85.77 -54.62 27.35
C ASN A 610 -84.62 -53.62 27.52
N ALA A 611 -84.92 -52.33 27.55
CA ALA A 611 -83.93 -51.29 27.85
C ALA A 611 -83.29 -51.51 29.23
N SER A 612 -84.12 -51.81 30.24
CA SER A 612 -83.62 -52.13 31.59
C SER A 612 -82.65 -53.30 31.59
N LEU A 613 -83.03 -54.46 31.02
CA LEU A 613 -82.14 -55.63 30.96
C LEU A 613 -80.85 -55.38 30.15
N ARG A 614 -80.90 -54.54 29.10
CA ARG A 614 -79.70 -54.10 28.36
C ARG A 614 -78.78 -53.26 29.26
N GLY A 615 -79.33 -52.34 30.04
CA GLY A 615 -78.59 -51.56 31.04
C GLY A 615 -77.93 -52.47 32.09
N ILE A 616 -78.67 -53.43 32.64
CA ILE A 616 -78.14 -54.42 33.62
C ILE A 616 -77.00 -55.24 33.02
N GLN A 617 -77.10 -55.64 31.74
CA GLN A 617 -76.02 -56.36 31.06
C GLN A 617 -74.78 -55.47 30.82
N GLN A 618 -74.94 -54.17 30.55
CA GLN A 618 -73.84 -53.21 30.46
C GLN A 618 -73.17 -53.00 31.82
N GLN A 619 -73.96 -52.70 32.87
CA GLN A 619 -73.49 -52.60 34.26
C GLN A 619 -72.72 -53.85 34.67
N ARG A 620 -73.25 -55.05 34.40
CA ARG A 620 -72.57 -56.32 34.71
C ARG A 620 -71.24 -56.46 33.98
N THR A 621 -71.16 -56.01 32.73
CA THR A 621 -69.92 -56.07 31.95
C THR A 621 -68.86 -55.13 32.55
N LEU A 622 -69.26 -53.95 33.01
CA LEU A 622 -68.39 -53.03 33.74
C LEU A 622 -68.03 -53.57 35.14
N TRP A 623 -68.98 -54.15 35.86
CA TRP A 623 -68.78 -54.73 37.19
C TRP A 623 -67.76 -55.88 37.13
N HIS A 624 -67.90 -56.82 36.19
CA HIS A 624 -66.93 -57.91 36.00
C HIS A 624 -65.54 -57.43 35.54
N ARG A 625 -65.45 -56.25 34.90
CA ARG A 625 -64.16 -55.66 34.51
C ARG A 625 -63.41 -55.06 35.71
N TYR A 626 -64.13 -54.64 36.75
CA TYR A 626 -63.57 -53.86 37.85
C TYR A 626 -63.72 -54.50 39.24
N SER A 627 -64.37 -55.67 39.38
CA SER A 627 -64.57 -56.38 40.65
C SER A 627 -63.92 -57.76 40.70
N GLU A 628 -63.82 -58.33 41.90
CA GLU A 628 -63.38 -59.71 42.11
C GLU A 628 -64.32 -60.72 41.43
N ALA A 629 -63.76 -61.79 40.85
CA ALA A 629 -64.52 -62.77 40.08
C ALA A 629 -65.62 -63.44 40.90
N GLY A 630 -66.88 -63.22 40.50
CA GLY A 630 -68.06 -63.77 41.17
C GLY A 630 -68.71 -62.87 42.23
N ALA A 631 -68.20 -61.64 42.44
CA ALA A 631 -68.80 -60.68 43.36
C ALA A 631 -70.13 -60.11 42.81
N VAL A 632 -71.20 -60.18 43.63
CA VAL A 632 -72.51 -59.58 43.32
C VAL A 632 -72.49 -58.07 43.58
N PRO A 633 -73.15 -57.22 42.75
CA PRO A 633 -73.21 -55.78 42.98
C PRO A 633 -73.90 -55.39 44.30
N SER A 634 -73.31 -54.43 45.01
CA SER A 634 -73.81 -53.89 46.28
C SER A 634 -73.72 -52.36 46.29
N VAL A 635 -74.75 -51.69 46.82
CA VAL A 635 -74.78 -50.23 46.95
C VAL A 635 -74.12 -49.80 48.27
N PRO A 636 -73.03 -49.01 48.25
CA PRO A 636 -72.38 -48.50 49.46
C PRO A 636 -73.14 -47.30 50.05
N VAL A 637 -72.91 -47.03 51.33
CA VAL A 637 -73.50 -45.88 52.04
C VAL A 637 -72.63 -44.64 51.81
N GLY A 638 -73.26 -43.48 51.56
CA GLY A 638 -72.57 -42.22 51.26
C GLY A 638 -72.26 -41.99 49.77
N LEU A 639 -72.87 -42.77 48.86
CA LEU A 639 -72.65 -42.66 47.41
C LEU A 639 -72.90 -41.25 46.88
N ASP A 640 -74.00 -40.62 47.29
CA ASP A 640 -74.42 -39.31 46.79
C ASP A 640 -73.45 -38.20 47.24
N ASP A 641 -72.94 -38.26 48.47
CA ASP A 641 -71.96 -37.29 49.00
C ASP A 641 -70.61 -37.34 48.25
N VAL A 642 -70.14 -38.55 47.91
CA VAL A 642 -68.92 -38.75 47.11
C VAL A 642 -69.17 -38.36 45.66
N HIS A 643 -70.38 -38.59 45.14
CA HIS A 643 -70.74 -38.21 43.77
C HIS A 643 -70.76 -36.70 43.56
N VAL A 644 -71.31 -35.93 44.52
CA VAL A 644 -71.25 -34.45 44.50
C VAL A 644 -69.80 -33.97 44.57
N ALA A 645 -69.00 -34.47 45.52
CA ALA A 645 -67.59 -34.09 45.66
C ALA A 645 -66.76 -34.44 44.40
N TYR A 646 -67.03 -35.59 43.77
CA TYR A 646 -66.43 -35.97 42.49
C TYR A 646 -66.79 -34.98 41.38
N HIS A 647 -68.05 -34.56 41.28
CA HIS A 647 -68.49 -33.64 40.23
C HIS A 647 -67.84 -32.26 40.35
N THR A 648 -67.66 -31.74 41.57
CA THR A 648 -66.90 -30.50 41.81
C THR A 648 -65.44 -30.65 41.38
N VAL A 649 -64.72 -31.64 41.92
CA VAL A 649 -63.28 -31.85 41.59
C VAL A 649 -63.06 -32.14 40.11
N ALA A 650 -63.96 -32.88 39.45
CA ALA A 650 -63.85 -33.17 38.02
C ALA A 650 -64.08 -31.93 37.14
N ALA A 651 -64.93 -30.99 37.57
CA ALA A 651 -65.13 -29.71 36.89
C ALA A 651 -63.91 -28.79 37.10
N ASP A 652 -63.47 -28.63 38.34
CA ASP A 652 -62.30 -27.82 38.72
C ASP A 652 -61.01 -28.30 38.01
N LEU A 653 -60.80 -29.62 37.89
CA LEU A 653 -59.67 -30.19 37.13
C LEU A 653 -59.78 -29.92 35.61
N GLN A 654 -61.00 -29.90 35.07
CA GLN A 654 -61.24 -29.57 33.66
C GLN A 654 -61.07 -28.07 33.38
N GLU A 655 -61.34 -27.22 34.37
CA GLU A 655 -61.07 -25.78 34.31
C GLU A 655 -59.55 -25.51 34.24
N LEU A 656 -58.74 -26.26 35.00
CA LEU A 656 -57.27 -26.23 34.88
C LEU A 656 -56.73 -26.84 33.57
N ASP A 657 -57.42 -27.82 32.97
CA ASP A 657 -56.98 -28.43 31.70
C ASP A 657 -56.99 -27.43 30.52
N ALA A 658 -57.78 -26.35 30.59
CA ALA A 658 -57.87 -25.34 29.54
C ALA A 658 -56.62 -24.45 29.40
N PRO A 659 -56.18 -23.68 30.41
CA PRO A 659 -54.98 -22.84 30.31
C PRO A 659 -53.69 -23.67 30.14
N LEU A 660 -53.68 -24.92 30.58
CA LEU A 660 -52.55 -25.84 30.39
C LEU A 660 -52.50 -26.48 28.98
N GLY A 661 -53.44 -26.17 28.08
CA GLY A 661 -53.52 -26.77 26.73
C GLY A 661 -53.79 -28.29 26.73
N LEU A 662 -54.27 -28.84 27.85
CA LEU A 662 -54.52 -30.27 28.03
C LEU A 662 -55.96 -30.68 27.64
N ALA A 663 -56.86 -29.71 27.49
CA ALA A 663 -58.25 -29.91 27.09
C ALA A 663 -58.36 -30.76 25.81
N GLY A 664 -59.16 -31.84 25.86
CA GLY A 664 -59.34 -32.77 24.74
C GLY A 664 -58.18 -33.74 24.49
N THR A 665 -57.03 -33.58 25.17
CA THR A 665 -55.87 -34.48 25.03
C THR A 665 -55.99 -35.72 25.93
N PRO A 666 -55.29 -36.83 25.62
CA PRO A 666 -55.16 -37.97 26.54
C PRO A 666 -54.33 -37.64 27.81
N LYS A 667 -53.69 -36.47 27.89
CA LYS A 667 -52.85 -36.03 29.04
C LYS A 667 -53.60 -35.17 30.07
N ARG A 668 -54.91 -34.95 29.87
CA ARG A 668 -55.80 -34.22 30.79
C ARG A 668 -55.68 -34.68 32.25
N LEU A 669 -55.71 -33.74 33.20
CA LEU A 669 -55.41 -33.95 34.61
C LEU A 669 -56.27 -35.08 35.21
N GLY A 670 -57.58 -35.04 35.00
CA GLY A 670 -58.50 -36.05 35.55
C GLY A 670 -58.27 -37.49 35.07
N ALA A 671 -57.55 -37.71 33.97
CA ALA A 671 -57.24 -39.03 33.43
C ALA A 671 -55.83 -39.54 33.77
N ARG A 672 -55.00 -38.74 34.44
CA ARG A 672 -53.66 -39.16 34.88
C ARG A 672 -53.75 -40.18 36.04
N PRO A 673 -52.73 -41.04 36.21
CA PRO A 673 -52.56 -41.82 37.44
C PRO A 673 -52.58 -40.91 38.67
N LEU A 674 -53.22 -41.35 39.76
CA LEU A 674 -53.38 -40.50 40.97
C LEU A 674 -52.08 -39.89 41.48
N ARG A 675 -50.97 -40.65 41.48
CA ARG A 675 -49.65 -40.15 41.92
C ARG A 675 -49.13 -39.01 41.06
N ASP A 676 -49.29 -39.13 39.74
CA ASP A 676 -48.83 -38.13 38.77
C ASP A 676 -49.73 -36.88 38.85
N LEU A 677 -51.03 -37.07 39.10
CA LEU A 677 -51.98 -35.99 39.35
C LEU A 677 -51.64 -35.23 40.64
N GLU A 678 -51.43 -35.94 41.76
CA GLU A 678 -51.02 -35.36 43.05
C GLU A 678 -49.71 -34.58 42.89
N ALA A 679 -48.69 -35.14 42.23
CA ALA A 679 -47.42 -34.45 41.97
C ALA A 679 -47.57 -33.23 41.05
N THR A 680 -48.39 -33.32 39.99
CA THR A 680 -48.65 -32.19 39.09
C THR A 680 -49.37 -31.05 39.84
N LEU A 681 -50.37 -31.36 40.66
CA LEU A 681 -51.11 -30.38 41.44
C LEU A 681 -50.25 -29.69 42.51
N VAL A 682 -49.34 -30.42 43.16
CA VAL A 682 -48.35 -29.82 44.08
C VAL A 682 -47.45 -28.84 43.34
N GLY A 683 -46.97 -29.18 42.13
CA GLY A 683 -46.18 -28.27 41.30
C GLY A 683 -46.95 -27.04 40.79
N LEU A 684 -48.25 -27.17 40.49
CA LEU A 684 -49.12 -26.04 40.11
C LEU A 684 -49.48 -25.15 41.31
N ALA A 685 -49.57 -25.72 42.51
CA ALA A 685 -49.88 -25.01 43.76
C ALA A 685 -48.68 -24.26 44.38
N ALA A 686 -47.45 -24.63 44.00
CA ALA A 686 -46.22 -23.96 44.47
C ALA A 686 -46.13 -22.52 43.93
N GLU A 687 -45.55 -21.61 44.72
CA GLU A 687 -45.31 -20.22 44.30
C GLU A 687 -44.41 -20.19 43.05
N SER A 688 -44.84 -19.45 42.02
CA SER A 688 -44.23 -19.50 40.69
C SER A 688 -44.11 -18.09 40.11
N GLU A 689 -42.87 -17.60 39.96
CA GLU A 689 -42.57 -16.26 39.38
C GLU A 689 -43.15 -16.09 37.96
N VAL A 690 -43.32 -17.21 37.24
CA VAL A 690 -43.91 -17.32 35.88
C VAL A 690 -45.26 -16.60 35.75
N LEU A 691 -46.04 -16.52 36.83
CA LEU A 691 -47.40 -15.95 36.83
C LEU A 691 -47.42 -14.43 37.10
N LEU A 692 -46.39 -13.87 37.73
CA LEU A 692 -46.39 -12.47 38.17
C LEU A 692 -46.25 -11.46 37.02
N ASN A 693 -45.56 -11.84 35.94
CA ASN A 693 -45.20 -10.97 34.81
C ASN A 693 -45.91 -11.36 33.48
N LEU A 694 -46.99 -12.13 33.56
CA LEU A 694 -47.53 -12.88 32.43
C LEU A 694 -47.92 -12.01 31.22
N GLN A 695 -48.65 -10.90 31.43
CA GLN A 695 -49.14 -10.08 30.30
C GLN A 695 -48.03 -9.42 29.47
N GLU A 696 -47.02 -8.83 30.12
CA GLU A 696 -45.88 -8.23 29.40
C GLU A 696 -45.10 -9.28 28.62
N ARG A 697 -44.93 -10.46 29.21
CA ARG A 697 -44.20 -11.59 28.63
C ARG A 697 -44.92 -12.17 27.41
N THR A 698 -46.24 -12.41 27.50
CA THR A 698 -47.04 -12.91 26.37
C THR A 698 -47.04 -11.93 25.20
N ALA A 699 -47.15 -10.62 25.46
CA ALA A 699 -47.09 -9.59 24.41
C ALA A 699 -45.71 -9.55 23.71
N LEU A 700 -44.61 -9.62 24.47
CA LEU A 700 -43.25 -9.69 23.91
C LEU A 700 -43.03 -10.97 23.11
N LEU A 701 -43.44 -12.14 23.64
CA LEU A 701 -43.34 -13.41 22.94
C LEU A 701 -44.13 -13.42 21.63
N GLN A 702 -45.36 -12.89 21.62
CA GLN A 702 -46.17 -12.81 20.41
C GLN A 702 -45.50 -11.93 19.33
N LYS A 703 -44.86 -10.82 19.73
CA LYS A 703 -44.05 -9.98 18.83
C LYS A 703 -42.84 -10.75 18.26
N LEU A 704 -42.10 -11.46 19.12
CA LEU A 704 -40.89 -12.21 18.74
C LEU A 704 -41.21 -13.43 17.85
N ARG A 705 -42.30 -14.16 18.13
CA ARG A 705 -42.84 -15.21 17.24
C ARG A 705 -43.33 -14.67 15.91
N GLY A 706 -43.89 -13.46 15.89
CA GLY A 706 -44.24 -12.74 14.67
C GLY A 706 -43.05 -12.43 13.75
N LEU A 707 -41.82 -12.48 14.28
CA LEU A 707 -40.55 -12.37 13.55
C LEU A 707 -39.89 -13.74 13.27
N GLY A 708 -40.61 -14.85 13.51
CA GLY A 708 -40.14 -16.22 13.26
C GLY A 708 -39.06 -16.75 14.20
N LEU A 709 -38.86 -16.12 15.36
CA LEU A 709 -37.80 -16.47 16.33
C LEU A 709 -38.11 -17.71 17.19
N ASP A 710 -39.19 -18.44 16.94
CA ASP A 710 -39.54 -19.67 17.69
C ASP A 710 -38.38 -20.68 17.88
N PRO A 711 -37.54 -20.98 16.88
CA PRO A 711 -36.40 -21.88 17.06
C PRO A 711 -35.40 -21.38 18.11
N LEU A 712 -35.14 -20.07 18.13
CA LEU A 712 -34.22 -19.43 19.09
C LEU A 712 -34.84 -19.37 20.48
N LEU A 713 -36.11 -18.95 20.61
CA LEU A 713 -36.82 -18.88 21.89
C LEU A 713 -36.83 -20.24 22.60
N VAL A 714 -37.06 -21.33 21.85
CA VAL A 714 -37.05 -22.70 22.37
C VAL A 714 -35.64 -23.18 22.76
N ASP A 715 -34.58 -22.73 22.06
CA ASP A 715 -33.19 -23.06 22.41
C ASP A 715 -32.73 -22.34 23.69
N LEU A 716 -33.00 -21.02 23.78
CA LEU A 716 -32.69 -20.19 24.96
C LEU A 716 -33.36 -20.72 26.24
N ALA A 717 -34.65 -21.06 26.16
CA ALA A 717 -35.42 -21.60 27.29
C ALA A 717 -34.98 -23.02 27.73
N LYS A 718 -34.39 -23.82 26.82
CA LYS A 718 -33.85 -25.15 27.15
C LYS A 718 -32.46 -25.11 27.79
N ARG A 719 -31.64 -24.11 27.43
CA ARG A 719 -30.27 -23.92 27.94
C ARG A 719 -30.20 -23.00 29.16
N HIS A 720 -31.34 -22.45 29.58
CA HIS A 720 -31.48 -21.51 30.69
C HIS A 720 -30.57 -20.27 30.58
N VAL A 721 -30.46 -19.71 29.37
CA VAL A 721 -29.49 -18.65 29.04
C VAL A 721 -29.75 -17.37 29.87
N PRO A 722 -28.73 -16.82 30.56
CA PRO A 722 -28.86 -15.61 31.36
C PRO A 722 -29.05 -14.36 30.49
N GLU A 723 -29.77 -13.38 31.02
CA GLU A 723 -30.17 -12.14 30.31
C GLU A 723 -29.03 -11.38 29.63
N GLN A 724 -27.79 -11.46 30.15
CA GLN A 724 -26.62 -10.79 29.59
C GLN A 724 -26.10 -11.46 28.29
N GLN A 725 -26.35 -12.75 28.09
CA GLN A 725 -25.87 -13.53 26.93
C GLN A 725 -26.91 -13.63 25.80
N VAL A 726 -28.19 -13.36 26.09
CA VAL A 726 -29.29 -13.50 25.11
C VAL A 726 -29.09 -12.66 23.84
N ALA A 727 -28.43 -11.50 23.94
CA ALA A 727 -28.16 -10.63 22.79
C ALA A 727 -27.13 -11.25 21.82
N SER A 728 -26.04 -11.83 22.34
CA SER A 728 -25.02 -12.51 21.53
C SER A 728 -25.54 -13.82 20.93
N GLU A 729 -26.49 -14.48 21.58
CA GLU A 729 -27.17 -15.66 21.04
C GLU A 729 -28.09 -15.32 19.85
N LEU A 730 -28.79 -14.18 19.86
CA LEU A 730 -29.51 -13.69 18.68
C LEU A 730 -28.55 -13.43 17.52
N GLU A 731 -27.42 -12.75 17.78
CA GLU A 731 -26.42 -12.46 16.76
C GLU A 731 -25.85 -13.76 16.17
N LEU A 732 -25.51 -14.76 17.00
CA LEU A 732 -25.05 -16.06 16.50
C LEU A 732 -26.10 -16.75 15.62
N ALA A 733 -27.36 -16.85 16.08
CA ALA A 733 -28.43 -17.44 15.30
C ALA A 733 -28.64 -16.73 13.95
N TRP A 734 -28.57 -15.40 13.92
CA TRP A 734 -28.71 -14.61 12.69
C TRP A 734 -27.52 -14.82 11.75
N TRP A 735 -26.29 -14.54 12.19
CA TRP A 735 -25.09 -14.63 11.35
C TRP A 735 -24.82 -16.03 10.83
N GLN A 736 -25.04 -17.06 11.66
CA GLN A 736 -24.83 -18.45 11.26
C GLN A 736 -25.86 -18.91 10.23
N SER A 737 -27.12 -18.48 10.35
CA SER A 737 -28.17 -18.77 9.37
C SER A 737 -27.97 -17.99 8.06
N VAL A 738 -27.52 -16.72 8.13
CA VAL A 738 -27.11 -15.93 6.96
C VAL A 738 -25.95 -16.62 6.24
N PHE A 739 -24.91 -17.03 6.97
CA PHE A 739 -23.75 -17.72 6.41
C PHE A 739 -24.17 -18.99 5.67
N GLU A 740 -24.97 -19.86 6.30
CA GLU A 740 -25.42 -21.12 5.69
C GLU A 740 -26.29 -20.89 4.43
N ILE A 741 -27.19 -19.91 4.44
CA ILE A 741 -28.08 -19.60 3.30
C ILE A 741 -27.32 -18.95 2.13
N VAL A 742 -26.45 -17.97 2.40
CA VAL A 742 -25.69 -17.28 1.35
C VAL A 742 -24.62 -18.21 0.76
N LEU A 743 -23.95 -19.01 1.58
CA LEU A 743 -22.98 -20.02 1.12
C LEU A 743 -23.65 -21.08 0.24
N ALA A 744 -24.83 -21.58 0.62
CA ALA A 744 -25.59 -22.53 -0.20
C ALA A 744 -26.07 -21.93 -1.54
N GLY A 745 -26.18 -20.60 -1.63
CA GLY A 745 -26.61 -19.88 -2.82
C GLY A 745 -25.53 -19.63 -3.87
N ASP A 746 -24.24 -19.74 -3.53
CA ASP A 746 -23.13 -19.41 -4.43
C ASP A 746 -22.23 -20.63 -4.78
N PRO A 747 -22.33 -21.18 -6.01
CA PRO A 747 -21.50 -22.29 -6.47
C PRO A 747 -19.99 -22.01 -6.46
N ALA A 748 -19.56 -20.74 -6.58
CA ALA A 748 -18.14 -20.40 -6.60
C ALA A 748 -17.49 -20.62 -5.22
N LEU A 749 -18.26 -20.51 -4.13
CA LEU A 749 -17.80 -20.75 -2.76
C LEU A 749 -17.93 -22.23 -2.38
N LEU A 750 -19.01 -22.91 -2.79
CA LEU A 750 -19.18 -24.35 -2.53
C LEU A 750 -18.11 -25.22 -3.20
N GLY A 751 -17.56 -24.78 -4.34
CA GLY A 751 -16.42 -25.43 -5.01
C GLY A 751 -15.03 -25.05 -4.46
N ALA A 752 -14.95 -24.06 -3.56
CA ALA A 752 -13.70 -23.43 -3.13
C ALA A 752 -12.98 -24.23 -2.02
N ASN A 753 -12.50 -25.42 -2.36
CA ASN A 753 -11.50 -26.10 -1.53
C ASN A 753 -10.21 -25.26 -1.47
N THR A 754 -9.74 -24.92 -0.27
CA THR A 754 -8.56 -24.06 -0.04
C THR A 754 -7.32 -24.56 -0.77
N SER A 755 -7.08 -25.88 -0.81
CA SER A 755 -5.96 -26.49 -1.54
C SER A 755 -6.04 -26.34 -3.07
N VAL A 756 -7.26 -26.15 -3.61
CA VAL A 756 -7.48 -25.86 -5.03
C VAL A 756 -7.27 -24.36 -5.28
N LEU A 757 -7.72 -23.48 -4.37
CA LEU A 757 -7.43 -22.04 -4.44
C LEU A 757 -5.93 -21.74 -4.36
N ASP A 758 -5.20 -22.32 -3.40
CA ASP A 758 -3.74 -22.19 -3.28
C ASP A 758 -3.04 -22.54 -4.60
N ARG A 759 -3.48 -23.62 -5.25
CA ARG A 759 -2.96 -24.05 -6.54
C ARG A 759 -3.32 -23.06 -7.66
N LEU A 760 -4.56 -22.58 -7.73
CA LEU A 760 -5.00 -21.60 -8.73
C LEU A 760 -4.31 -20.24 -8.57
N GLU A 761 -4.11 -19.77 -7.33
CA GLU A 761 -3.32 -18.56 -7.04
C GLU A 761 -1.84 -18.77 -7.43
N SER A 762 -1.26 -19.95 -7.17
CA SER A 762 0.11 -20.30 -7.59
C SER A 762 0.27 -20.38 -9.11
N ASP A 763 -0.67 -21.05 -9.80
CA ASP A 763 -0.69 -21.17 -11.26
C ASP A 763 -0.90 -19.78 -11.90
N PHE A 764 -1.76 -18.93 -11.32
CA PHE A 764 -1.95 -17.53 -11.74
C PHE A 764 -0.65 -16.72 -11.64
N ARG A 765 0.07 -16.81 -10.51
CA ARG A 765 1.33 -16.08 -10.33
C ARG A 765 2.37 -16.45 -11.39
N LEU A 766 2.47 -17.73 -11.75
CA LEU A 766 3.39 -18.21 -12.79
C LEU A 766 2.96 -17.73 -14.19
N VAL A 767 1.66 -17.77 -14.48
CA VAL A 767 1.11 -17.34 -15.79
C VAL A 767 1.19 -15.82 -15.96
N ASP A 768 0.89 -15.03 -14.92
CA ASP A 768 1.00 -13.56 -14.96
C ASP A 768 2.46 -13.09 -15.09
N ASP A 769 3.41 -13.73 -14.40
CA ASP A 769 4.84 -13.44 -14.52
C ASP A 769 5.38 -13.79 -15.91
N ALA A 770 4.96 -14.92 -16.49
CA ALA A 770 5.30 -15.31 -17.85
C ALA A 770 4.70 -14.36 -18.90
N HIS A 771 3.46 -13.91 -18.70
CA HIS A 771 2.78 -12.92 -19.56
C HIS A 771 3.49 -11.57 -19.52
N ALA A 772 3.77 -11.04 -18.32
CA ALA A 772 4.47 -9.76 -18.14
C ALA A 772 5.89 -9.81 -18.73
N SER A 773 6.64 -10.90 -18.46
CA SER A 773 8.00 -11.11 -18.99
C SER A 773 8.06 -11.18 -20.52
N ALA A 774 6.95 -11.49 -21.19
CA ALA A 774 6.89 -11.55 -22.66
C ALA A 774 6.75 -10.16 -23.33
N ALA A 775 6.38 -9.10 -22.60
CA ALA A 775 6.13 -7.78 -23.17
C ALA A 775 7.36 -7.19 -23.90
N GLY A 776 8.54 -7.26 -23.29
CA GLY A 776 9.81 -6.82 -23.89
C GLY A 776 10.18 -7.59 -25.17
N PRO A 777 10.23 -8.93 -25.15
CA PRO A 777 10.41 -9.77 -26.34
C PRO A 777 9.39 -9.51 -27.45
N LEU A 778 8.10 -9.28 -27.14
CA LEU A 778 7.07 -8.94 -28.12
C LEU A 778 7.35 -7.62 -28.83
N LEU A 779 7.71 -6.58 -28.08
CA LEU A 779 8.09 -5.28 -28.66
C LEU A 779 9.38 -5.40 -29.49
N ALA A 780 10.36 -6.19 -29.03
CA ALA A 780 11.58 -6.46 -29.77
C ALA A 780 11.30 -7.16 -31.12
N TRP A 781 10.37 -8.13 -31.14
CA TRP A 781 9.93 -8.80 -32.38
C TRP A 781 9.15 -7.87 -33.31
N ARG A 782 8.22 -7.04 -32.81
CA ARG A 782 7.51 -6.04 -33.64
C ARG A 782 8.48 -5.08 -34.34
N LEU A 783 9.47 -4.57 -33.60
CA LEU A 783 10.54 -3.73 -34.15
C LEU A 783 11.41 -4.47 -35.18
N ALA A 784 11.59 -5.80 -35.03
CA ALA A 784 12.32 -6.63 -35.97
C ALA A 784 11.54 -6.93 -37.27
N GLU A 785 10.22 -7.08 -37.21
CA GLU A 785 9.36 -7.16 -38.40
C GLU A 785 9.44 -5.83 -39.18
N ALA A 786 9.20 -4.69 -38.51
CA ALA A 786 9.28 -3.37 -39.13
C ALA A 786 10.67 -3.10 -39.75
N TRP A 787 11.75 -3.50 -39.06
CA TRP A 787 13.11 -3.43 -39.57
C TRP A 787 13.33 -4.28 -40.83
N ARG A 788 12.84 -5.52 -40.86
CA ARG A 788 12.95 -6.41 -42.03
C ARG A 788 12.20 -5.86 -43.24
N VAL A 789 11.00 -5.31 -43.04
CA VAL A 789 10.25 -4.62 -44.10
C VAL A 789 11.03 -3.41 -44.63
N ALA A 790 11.48 -2.53 -43.73
CA ALA A 790 12.20 -1.32 -44.13
C ALA A 790 13.56 -1.60 -44.84
N LEU A 791 14.23 -2.72 -44.53
CA LEU A 791 15.43 -3.15 -45.27
C LEU A 791 15.14 -3.55 -46.72
N VAL A 792 13.96 -4.11 -46.99
CA VAL A 792 13.52 -4.45 -48.36
C VAL A 792 13.09 -3.19 -49.11
N ASP A 793 12.40 -2.27 -48.43
CA ASP A 793 11.92 -1.02 -49.02
C ASP A 793 13.04 0.01 -49.26
N GLN A 794 14.12 0.00 -48.46
CA GLN A 794 15.19 1.01 -48.49
C GLN A 794 16.61 0.41 -48.60
N PRO A 795 16.93 -0.37 -49.67
CA PRO A 795 18.22 -1.04 -49.82
C PRO A 795 19.40 -0.06 -49.92
N ASP A 796 19.19 1.10 -50.54
CA ASP A 796 20.23 2.13 -50.69
C ASP A 796 20.58 2.81 -49.36
N GLU A 797 19.60 3.03 -48.47
CA GLU A 797 19.87 3.48 -47.10
C GLU A 797 20.63 2.42 -46.31
N ALA A 798 20.26 1.14 -46.48
CA ALA A 798 20.92 0.04 -45.78
C ALA A 798 22.41 -0.06 -46.14
N GLU A 799 22.77 0.14 -47.41
CA GLU A 799 24.17 0.15 -47.82
C GLU A 799 24.93 1.38 -47.30
N ARG A 800 24.33 2.58 -47.34
CA ARG A 800 24.94 3.80 -46.76
C ARG A 800 25.17 3.64 -45.25
N LEU A 801 24.15 3.20 -44.52
CA LEU A 801 24.23 2.89 -43.09
C LEU A 801 25.34 1.86 -42.80
N ARG A 802 25.41 0.77 -43.58
CA ARG A 802 26.46 -0.25 -43.44
C ARG A 802 27.86 0.30 -43.69
N ARG A 803 28.04 1.19 -44.68
CA ARG A 803 29.30 1.89 -44.94
C ARG A 803 29.67 2.81 -43.77
N MET A 804 28.71 3.56 -43.23
CA MET A 804 28.93 4.46 -42.10
C MET A 804 29.30 3.69 -40.81
N LEU A 805 28.63 2.57 -40.52
CA LEU A 805 28.93 1.73 -39.35
C LEU A 805 30.29 1.00 -39.41
N ARG A 806 30.89 0.85 -40.60
CA ARG A 806 32.27 0.37 -40.77
C ARG A 806 33.32 1.41 -40.35
N GLY A 807 32.97 2.70 -40.33
CA GLY A 807 33.85 3.76 -39.80
C GLY A 807 33.87 3.81 -38.27
N ASP A 808 34.80 4.59 -37.72
CA ASP A 808 35.06 4.67 -36.27
C ASP A 808 33.96 5.42 -35.48
N ARG A 809 33.29 6.42 -36.08
CA ARG A 809 32.27 7.26 -35.42
C ARG A 809 31.09 7.55 -36.35
N VAL A 810 29.89 7.60 -35.78
CA VAL A 810 28.65 8.06 -36.42
C VAL A 810 28.31 9.44 -35.83
N ARG A 811 27.88 10.41 -36.66
CA ARG A 811 27.34 11.71 -36.22
C ARG A 811 25.82 11.75 -36.46
N PRO A 812 24.98 12.34 -35.59
CA PRO A 812 23.52 12.39 -35.76
C PRO A 812 23.06 13.01 -37.10
N GLU A 813 23.60 14.16 -37.49
CA GLU A 813 23.36 14.82 -38.81
C GLU A 813 23.54 13.83 -39.97
N ARG A 814 24.70 13.14 -39.99
CA ARG A 814 25.05 12.21 -41.06
C ARG A 814 24.13 10.99 -41.08
N LEU A 815 23.77 10.45 -39.92
CA LEU A 815 22.82 9.35 -39.80
C LEU A 815 21.44 9.74 -40.35
N HIS A 816 20.94 10.92 -39.97
CA HIS A 816 19.68 11.44 -40.45
C HIS A 816 19.68 11.66 -41.97
N ARG A 817 20.75 12.23 -42.53
CA ARG A 817 20.87 12.50 -43.97
C ARG A 817 21.09 11.23 -44.81
N GLU A 818 21.86 10.26 -44.34
CA GLU A 818 22.21 9.07 -45.13
C GLU A 818 21.20 7.91 -45.00
N ALA A 819 20.44 7.84 -43.89
CA ALA A 819 19.48 6.77 -43.61
C ALA A 819 18.19 7.26 -42.90
N PRO A 820 17.46 8.26 -43.46
CA PRO A 820 16.33 8.94 -42.81
C PRO A 820 15.12 8.07 -42.43
N HIS A 821 14.93 6.91 -43.07
CA HIS A 821 13.86 5.97 -42.71
C HIS A 821 14.39 4.92 -41.73
N LEU A 822 15.53 4.28 -42.06
CA LEU A 822 16.09 3.20 -41.24
C LEU A 822 16.50 3.66 -39.83
N PHE A 823 16.98 4.89 -39.66
CA PHE A 823 17.38 5.36 -38.31
C PHE A 823 16.20 5.50 -37.35
N ARG A 824 14.98 5.74 -37.85
CA ARG A 824 13.78 5.89 -37.01
C ARG A 824 13.45 4.60 -36.27
N LEU A 825 13.64 3.46 -36.93
CA LEU A 825 13.41 2.11 -36.38
C LEU A 825 14.57 1.64 -35.48
N LEU A 826 15.80 2.05 -35.77
CA LEU A 826 16.97 1.67 -34.97
C LEU A 826 17.19 2.53 -33.73
N ALA A 827 16.81 3.81 -33.80
CA ALA A 827 16.97 4.82 -32.74
C ALA A 827 15.65 5.61 -32.51
N PRO A 828 14.55 4.92 -32.09
CA PRO A 828 13.30 5.58 -31.72
C PRO A 828 13.44 6.37 -30.42
N VAL A 829 14.36 5.96 -29.52
CA VAL A 829 14.59 6.61 -28.22
C VAL A 829 16.02 7.16 -28.17
N TRP A 830 16.17 8.41 -27.74
CA TRP A 830 17.47 9.09 -27.57
C TRP A 830 17.68 9.45 -26.10
N LEU A 831 18.88 9.20 -25.57
CA LEU A 831 19.30 9.55 -24.21
C LEU A 831 20.40 10.62 -24.28
N ALA A 832 20.18 11.78 -23.66
CA ALA A 832 21.15 12.87 -23.62
C ALA A 832 21.10 13.60 -22.27
N SER A 833 22.22 14.15 -21.83
CA SER A 833 22.18 15.29 -20.90
C SER A 833 21.73 16.56 -21.66
N PRO A 834 21.21 17.60 -20.97
CA PRO A 834 20.81 18.84 -21.64
C PRO A 834 21.94 19.46 -22.49
N TYR A 835 23.19 19.28 -22.04
CA TYR A 835 24.41 19.76 -22.70
C TYR A 835 24.84 18.92 -23.91
N GLU A 836 24.35 17.68 -24.05
CA GLU A 836 24.54 16.81 -25.23
C GLU A 836 23.45 17.03 -26.30
N VAL A 837 22.31 17.66 -25.97
CA VAL A 837 21.21 17.92 -26.93
C VAL A 837 21.64 18.70 -28.18
N PRO A 838 22.54 19.72 -28.11
CA PRO A 838 23.05 20.39 -29.30
C PRO A 838 23.87 19.50 -30.26
N GLU A 839 24.32 18.32 -29.83
CA GLU A 839 24.94 17.34 -30.75
C GLU A 839 23.90 16.61 -31.64
N ILE A 840 22.62 16.65 -31.26
CA ILE A 840 21.50 16.08 -32.02
C ILE A 840 21.10 17.08 -33.10
N ASP A 841 21.08 16.65 -34.37
CA ASP A 841 20.73 17.51 -35.51
C ASP A 841 19.32 18.11 -35.38
N ASP A 842 19.12 19.39 -35.71
CA ASP A 842 17.83 20.07 -35.55
C ASP A 842 16.69 19.51 -36.42
N ALA A 843 16.99 18.83 -37.53
CA ALA A 843 15.96 18.15 -38.32
C ALA A 843 15.39 16.90 -37.61
N ILE A 844 16.07 16.37 -36.58
CA ILE A 844 15.57 15.26 -35.77
C ILE A 844 14.55 15.80 -34.74
N ARG A 845 13.28 15.75 -35.14
CA ARG A 845 12.11 15.98 -34.27
C ARG A 845 11.69 14.71 -33.53
N PHE A 846 11.00 14.88 -32.42
CA PHE A 846 10.45 13.82 -31.56
C PHE A 846 8.96 14.10 -31.31
N ASP A 847 8.23 13.09 -30.84
CA ASP A 847 6.83 13.26 -30.45
C ASP A 847 6.76 13.66 -28.97
N THR A 848 7.56 12.99 -28.13
CA THR A 848 7.59 13.22 -26.68
C THR A 848 9.01 13.52 -26.19
N VAL A 849 9.15 14.55 -25.34
CA VAL A 849 10.35 14.75 -24.53
C VAL A 849 10.07 14.37 -23.07
N LEU A 850 10.91 13.51 -22.51
CA LEU A 850 10.90 13.11 -21.10
C LEU A 850 12.08 13.81 -20.39
N LEU A 851 11.78 14.86 -19.62
CA LEU A 851 12.77 15.55 -18.78
C LEU A 851 12.91 14.78 -17.46
N VAL A 852 14.06 14.18 -17.21
CA VAL A 852 14.39 13.34 -16.05
C VAL A 852 15.28 14.12 -15.10
N ASP A 853 14.98 14.05 -13.80
CA ASP A 853 15.58 14.92 -12.78
C ASP A 853 15.33 16.41 -13.09
N ALA A 854 14.13 16.76 -13.56
CA ALA A 854 13.77 18.11 -13.99
C ALA A 854 13.84 19.16 -12.87
N GLY A 855 13.91 18.75 -11.59
CA GLY A 855 14.14 19.68 -10.48
C GLY A 855 15.61 20.08 -10.32
N ALA A 856 16.54 19.38 -10.99
CA ALA A 856 17.99 19.60 -10.89
C ALA A 856 18.56 20.47 -12.02
N THR A 857 17.71 20.95 -12.94
CA THR A 857 18.08 21.80 -14.09
C THR A 857 17.06 22.92 -14.28
N THR A 858 17.46 24.02 -14.94
CA THR A 858 16.58 25.17 -15.21
C THR A 858 15.78 24.99 -16.50
N ILE A 859 14.81 25.87 -16.76
CA ILE A 859 14.13 25.91 -18.06
C ILE A 859 15.13 26.22 -19.19
N ALA A 860 16.05 27.17 -18.98
CA ALA A 860 17.04 27.57 -19.98
C ALA A 860 17.88 26.38 -20.46
N GLU A 861 18.38 25.57 -19.51
CA GLU A 861 19.15 24.35 -19.80
C GLU A 861 18.37 23.35 -20.68
N ASN A 862 17.04 23.31 -20.58
CA ASN A 862 16.19 22.34 -21.29
C ASN A 862 15.47 22.90 -22.54
N LEU A 863 15.64 24.18 -22.90
CA LEU A 863 14.97 24.80 -24.05
C LEU A 863 15.17 24.01 -25.35
N GLY A 864 16.43 23.59 -25.61
CA GLY A 864 16.80 22.82 -26.78
C GLY A 864 16.12 21.46 -26.86
N ALA A 865 15.77 20.85 -25.73
CA ALA A 865 15.02 19.60 -25.66
C ALA A 865 13.52 19.82 -25.88
N ILE A 866 12.96 20.82 -25.19
CA ILE A 866 11.53 21.14 -25.22
C ILE A 866 11.07 21.50 -26.64
N ARG A 867 11.81 22.37 -27.35
CA ARG A 867 11.48 22.82 -28.71
C ARG A 867 11.49 21.73 -29.79
N ARG A 868 11.97 20.51 -29.47
CA ARG A 868 12.15 19.40 -30.42
C ARG A 868 11.04 18.36 -30.36
N ALA A 869 10.15 18.43 -29.37
CA ALA A 869 9.00 17.56 -29.20
C ALA A 869 7.68 18.36 -29.16
N THR A 870 6.55 17.69 -29.36
CA THR A 870 5.22 18.32 -29.21
C THR A 870 4.64 18.12 -27.81
N GLN A 871 4.96 16.99 -27.16
CA GLN A 871 4.57 16.64 -25.81
C GLN A 871 5.76 16.79 -24.84
N VAL A 872 5.54 17.46 -23.71
CA VAL A 872 6.54 17.66 -22.65
C VAL A 872 6.12 16.95 -21.37
N VAL A 873 6.94 16.01 -20.90
CA VAL A 873 6.71 15.30 -19.65
C VAL A 873 7.92 15.49 -18.73
N ALA A 874 7.71 16.00 -17.51
CA ALA A 874 8.80 16.24 -16.56
C ALA A 874 8.69 15.38 -15.32
N PHE A 875 9.71 14.56 -15.06
CA PHE A 875 9.88 13.74 -13.87
C PHE A 875 10.93 14.34 -12.94
N GLY A 876 10.60 14.48 -11.65
CA GLY A 876 11.57 14.93 -10.65
C GLY A 876 11.07 14.87 -9.22
N ASP A 877 12.01 14.84 -8.28
CA ASP A 877 11.73 14.93 -6.85
C ASP A 877 11.70 16.43 -6.43
N PRO A 878 10.55 16.96 -5.96
CA PRO A 878 10.40 18.38 -5.61
C PRO A 878 11.13 18.80 -4.33
N VAL A 879 11.83 17.89 -3.64
CA VAL A 879 12.55 18.18 -2.39
C VAL A 879 14.05 18.05 -2.59
N THR A 880 14.55 16.92 -3.12
CA THR A 880 15.99 16.64 -3.21
C THR A 880 16.66 17.13 -4.49
N GLN A 881 15.91 17.84 -5.35
CA GLN A 881 16.41 18.39 -6.60
C GLN A 881 16.28 19.92 -6.58
N THR A 882 17.40 20.58 -6.87
CA THR A 882 17.47 22.03 -7.05
C THR A 882 18.58 22.30 -8.06
N PRO A 883 18.42 23.23 -9.02
CA PRO A 883 19.49 23.60 -9.94
C PRO A 883 20.63 24.25 -9.16
N THR A 884 21.87 23.88 -9.49
CA THR A 884 23.07 24.49 -8.91
C THR A 884 23.83 25.26 -10.00
N ARG A 885 24.62 26.27 -9.63
CA ARG A 885 25.62 26.84 -10.53
C ARG A 885 26.87 25.95 -10.52
N PHE A 886 27.60 25.89 -11.64
CA PHE A 886 28.83 25.12 -11.78
C PHE A 886 29.81 25.82 -12.72
N GLU A 887 31.10 25.64 -12.48
CA GLU A 887 32.17 26.01 -13.41
C GLU A 887 32.69 24.77 -14.13
N LEU A 888 33.15 24.91 -15.39
CA LEU A 888 33.80 23.85 -16.16
C LEU A 888 35.32 23.82 -15.96
N ALA A 889 35.92 24.98 -15.70
CA ALA A 889 37.33 25.13 -15.40
C ALA A 889 37.69 24.61 -13.99
N ILE A 890 38.98 24.42 -13.76
CA ILE A 890 39.57 24.26 -12.42
C ILE A 890 40.44 25.50 -12.21
N ARG A 891 40.23 26.23 -11.11
CA ARG A 891 40.93 27.48 -10.79
C ARG A 891 41.94 27.27 -9.67
N ALA A 892 43.03 28.03 -9.70
CA ALA A 892 44.06 27.99 -8.65
C ALA A 892 43.55 28.50 -7.28
N ASP A 893 42.84 29.62 -7.29
CA ASP A 893 42.26 30.26 -6.10
C ASP A 893 40.77 29.93 -5.96
N ALA A 894 40.45 29.14 -4.93
CA ALA A 894 39.10 28.63 -4.70
C ALA A 894 38.24 29.50 -3.76
N ASP A 895 38.85 30.47 -3.07
CA ASP A 895 38.20 31.29 -2.04
C ASP A 895 37.46 32.52 -2.62
N GLU A 896 37.80 32.95 -3.84
CA GLU A 896 37.08 34.01 -4.59
C GLU A 896 35.91 33.47 -5.43
N ARG A 897 35.11 32.56 -4.86
CA ARG A 897 33.83 32.19 -5.50
C ARG A 897 32.86 33.36 -5.37
N PRO A 898 32.28 33.87 -6.47
CA PRO A 898 31.24 34.89 -6.38
C PRO A 898 30.10 34.37 -5.51
N ARG A 899 29.74 35.12 -4.46
CA ARG A 899 28.52 34.83 -3.69
C ARG A 899 27.34 34.85 -4.67
N ALA A 900 26.50 33.83 -4.62
CA ALA A 900 25.36 33.75 -5.51
C ALA A 900 24.41 34.93 -5.23
N GLU A 901 24.22 35.80 -6.23
CA GLU A 901 23.30 36.95 -6.16
C GLU A 901 21.83 36.52 -5.93
N HIS A 902 21.52 35.26 -6.23
CA HIS A 902 20.20 34.66 -6.09
C HIS A 902 20.28 33.46 -5.14
N GLY A 903 19.42 33.44 -4.11
CA GLY A 903 19.39 32.35 -3.13
C GLY A 903 18.92 31.01 -3.71
N VAL A 904 19.26 29.92 -3.01
CA VAL A 904 18.94 28.53 -3.42
C VAL A 904 17.43 28.33 -3.64
N ASP A 905 16.58 28.99 -2.84
CA ASP A 905 15.12 28.94 -2.99
C ASP A 905 14.63 29.56 -4.31
N ALA A 906 15.28 30.63 -4.80
CA ALA A 906 14.94 31.24 -6.08
C ALA A 906 15.34 30.32 -7.26
N LEU A 907 16.51 29.68 -7.18
CA LEU A 907 16.95 28.68 -8.17
C LEU A 907 16.02 27.46 -8.18
N HIS A 908 15.52 27.04 -7.01
CA HIS A 908 14.54 25.96 -6.91
C HIS A 908 13.20 26.33 -7.55
N ALA A 909 12.72 27.56 -7.35
CA ALA A 909 11.49 28.07 -7.96
C ALA A 909 11.59 28.24 -9.49
N ASP A 910 12.78 28.54 -10.04
CA ASP A 910 13.03 28.61 -11.49
C ASP A 910 13.53 27.28 -12.10
N SER A 911 13.47 26.17 -11.33
CA SER A 911 13.75 24.83 -11.85
C SER A 911 12.73 24.41 -12.91
N ALA A 912 13.13 23.56 -13.86
CA ALA A 912 12.24 23.11 -14.92
C ALA A 912 10.99 22.40 -14.35
N LEU A 913 11.16 21.59 -13.30
CA LEU A 913 10.05 20.94 -12.60
C LEU A 913 9.04 21.94 -11.99
N ALA A 914 9.52 22.99 -11.32
CA ALA A 914 8.64 23.99 -10.71
C ALA A 914 7.90 24.81 -11.77
N ARG A 915 8.64 25.37 -12.74
CA ARG A 915 8.07 26.21 -13.81
C ARG A 915 7.10 25.46 -14.73
N LEU A 916 7.28 24.14 -14.91
CA LEU A 916 6.33 23.29 -15.62
C LEU A 916 5.11 22.93 -14.74
N ALA A 917 5.29 22.74 -13.42
CA ALA A 917 4.18 22.43 -12.51
C ALA A 917 3.21 23.60 -12.32
N ASP A 918 3.68 24.84 -12.50
CA ASP A 918 2.85 26.07 -12.53
C ASP A 918 1.96 26.18 -13.79
N LEU A 919 2.07 25.24 -14.74
CA LEU A 919 1.43 25.30 -16.06
C LEU A 919 0.69 24.00 -16.43
N LEU A 920 1.31 22.86 -16.17
CA LEU A 920 0.87 21.52 -16.58
C LEU A 920 0.19 20.74 -15.45
N PRO A 921 -0.73 19.81 -15.76
CA PRO A 921 -1.27 18.88 -14.78
C PRO A 921 -0.14 18.15 -14.03
N THR A 922 -0.20 18.19 -12.70
CA THR A 922 0.82 17.59 -11.83
C THR A 922 0.29 16.34 -11.15
N MET A 923 0.94 15.21 -11.41
CA MET A 923 0.74 13.94 -10.72
C MET A 923 1.84 13.71 -9.68
N THR A 924 1.58 12.90 -8.66
CA THR A 924 2.54 12.56 -7.61
C THR A 924 2.52 11.06 -7.37
N LEU A 925 3.67 10.40 -7.51
CA LEU A 925 3.84 9.00 -7.13
C LEU A 925 4.18 8.97 -5.63
N THR A 926 3.44 8.18 -4.85
CA THR A 926 3.48 8.15 -3.38
C THR A 926 3.93 6.80 -2.82
N ARG A 927 3.63 5.70 -3.51
CA ARG A 927 3.94 4.33 -3.06
C ARG A 927 5.43 4.02 -3.22
N SER A 928 6.16 3.84 -2.12
CA SER A 928 7.61 3.61 -2.13
C SER A 928 7.98 2.13 -1.95
N TYR A 929 8.82 1.63 -2.86
CA TYR A 929 9.30 0.26 -2.92
C TYR A 929 10.71 0.08 -2.35
N ARG A 930 11.21 1.07 -1.60
CA ARG A 930 12.59 1.08 -1.09
C ARG A 930 12.76 0.09 0.05
N ALA A 931 13.57 -0.95 -0.17
CA ALA A 931 13.72 -2.08 0.75
C ALA A 931 14.56 -1.81 2.03
N GLY A 932 14.58 -0.59 2.56
CA GLY A 932 15.51 -0.25 3.63
C GLY A 932 15.19 1.00 4.44
N GLY A 933 15.23 0.80 5.76
CA GLY A 933 15.33 1.83 6.79
C GLY A 933 14.03 2.52 7.15
N GLU A 934 13.15 1.82 7.88
CA GLU A 934 11.82 2.32 8.28
C GLU A 934 11.90 3.65 9.04
N ASP A 935 12.60 3.70 10.18
CA ASP A 935 12.74 4.92 10.99
C ASP A 935 13.29 6.10 10.19
N LEU A 936 14.32 5.86 9.36
CA LEU A 936 14.88 6.88 8.46
C LEU A 936 13.87 7.33 7.38
N ALA A 937 13.11 6.40 6.79
CA ALA A 937 12.13 6.70 5.75
C ALA A 937 10.90 7.45 6.32
N GLU A 938 10.42 7.05 7.49
CA GLU A 938 9.31 7.69 8.21
C GLU A 938 9.68 9.12 8.62
N LEU A 939 10.88 9.32 9.19
CA LEU A 939 11.39 10.63 9.56
C LEU A 939 11.52 11.56 8.34
N VAL A 940 12.10 11.05 7.25
CA VAL A 940 12.23 11.80 5.97
C VAL A 940 10.85 12.13 5.40
N ASN A 941 9.92 11.18 5.40
CA ASN A 941 8.57 11.35 4.89
C ASN A 941 7.82 12.45 5.66
N ARG A 942 7.78 12.33 7.00
CA ARG A 942 7.10 13.30 7.88
C ARG A 942 7.70 14.69 7.75
N ARG A 943 9.04 14.84 7.79
CA ARG A 943 9.69 16.16 7.84
C ARG A 943 9.80 16.88 6.49
N PHE A 944 9.98 16.15 5.39
CA PHE A 944 10.28 16.76 4.08
C PHE A 944 9.20 16.53 3.01
N TYR A 945 8.42 15.46 3.10
CA TYR A 945 7.38 15.13 2.11
C TYR A 945 5.94 15.32 2.61
N GLY A 946 5.76 15.68 3.89
CA GLY A 946 4.47 15.94 4.51
C GLY A 946 3.67 14.67 4.82
N GLY A 947 4.34 13.56 5.11
CA GLY A 947 3.70 12.27 5.42
C GLY A 947 3.11 11.53 4.21
N ARG A 948 3.27 12.07 2.98
CA ARG A 948 2.63 11.55 1.77
C ARG A 948 3.22 10.26 1.21
N ILE A 949 4.44 9.86 1.57
CA ILE A 949 5.04 8.61 1.10
C ILE A 949 4.37 7.44 1.83
N VAL A 950 3.84 6.47 1.08
CA VAL A 950 3.32 5.22 1.61
C VAL A 950 4.37 4.14 1.40
N SER A 951 4.94 3.60 2.48
CA SER A 951 5.97 2.55 2.43
C SER A 951 5.58 1.35 3.29
N MET A 952 5.83 0.14 2.80
CA MET A 952 5.66 -1.08 3.62
C MET A 952 6.77 -1.16 4.69
N PRO A 953 6.45 -1.57 5.93
CA PRO A 953 7.43 -1.67 7.01
C PRO A 953 8.45 -2.77 6.75
N TRP A 954 9.65 -2.61 7.29
CA TRP A 954 10.77 -3.51 7.06
C TRP A 954 10.78 -4.64 8.10
N ALA A 955 11.07 -5.89 7.72
CA ALA A 955 11.12 -6.98 8.71
C ALA A 955 12.20 -6.74 9.79
N GLY A 956 13.28 -6.03 9.44
CA GLY A 956 14.37 -5.74 10.36
C GLY A 956 13.99 -4.80 11.52
N SER A 957 13.18 -3.77 11.30
CA SER A 957 12.70 -2.88 12.38
C SER A 957 11.82 -3.66 13.36
N PHE A 958 10.95 -4.54 12.85
CA PHE A 958 10.14 -5.46 13.66
C PHE A 958 11.00 -6.42 14.50
N LEU A 959 12.16 -6.83 13.98
CA LEU A 959 13.18 -7.63 14.67
C LEU A 959 14.12 -6.81 15.57
N GLY A 960 13.95 -5.49 15.69
CA GLY A 960 14.76 -4.62 16.54
C GLY A 960 16.07 -4.12 15.91
N HIS A 961 16.24 -4.26 14.60
CA HIS A 961 17.34 -3.64 13.85
C HIS A 961 16.96 -2.22 13.45
N GLY A 962 17.40 -1.23 14.24
CA GLY A 962 17.28 0.18 13.89
C GLY A 962 18.05 0.54 12.62
N SER A 963 17.50 1.48 11.86
CA SER A 963 18.06 2.00 10.62
C SER A 963 18.76 3.35 10.78
N LEU A 964 18.49 4.05 11.88
CA LEU A 964 19.09 5.34 12.23
C LEU A 964 19.86 5.21 13.55
N GLY A 965 21.18 5.39 13.48
CA GLY A 965 22.07 5.43 14.64
C GLY A 965 22.43 6.87 15.00
N LEU A 966 22.36 7.23 16.28
CA LEU A 966 22.86 8.51 16.80
C LEU A 966 24.11 8.28 17.65
N HIS A 967 25.21 8.97 17.29
CA HIS A 967 26.50 8.86 17.96
C HIS A 967 26.95 10.24 18.46
N TYR A 968 26.59 10.56 19.71
CA TYR A 968 27.02 11.80 20.36
C TYR A 968 28.47 11.69 20.87
N VAL A 969 29.36 12.54 20.36
CA VAL A 969 30.76 12.63 20.81
C VAL A 969 30.95 13.83 21.76
N ARG A 970 31.84 13.69 22.74
CA ARG A 970 32.23 14.79 23.63
C ARG A 970 33.47 15.48 23.06
N GLY A 971 33.36 16.77 22.75
CA GLY A 971 34.47 17.58 22.29
C GLY A 971 34.10 19.05 22.11
N ASN A 972 35.00 19.94 22.55
CA ASN A 972 34.90 21.39 22.34
C ASN A 972 36.12 21.85 21.54
N GLY A 973 35.99 22.92 20.75
CA GLY A 973 37.08 23.47 19.95
C GLY A 973 37.07 24.98 19.93
N LEU A 974 38.22 25.59 19.64
CA LEU A 974 38.31 27.03 19.40
C LEU A 974 37.72 27.38 18.03
N PRO A 975 37.05 28.53 17.88
CA PRO A 975 36.63 29.02 16.57
C PRO A 975 37.85 29.22 15.67
N ASP A 976 37.69 28.88 14.40
CA ASP A 976 38.71 29.08 13.39
C ASP A 976 38.94 30.58 13.09
N PRO A 977 40.20 31.04 12.93
CA PRO A 977 40.48 32.44 12.65
C PRO A 977 40.04 32.92 11.26
N VAL A 978 39.75 32.02 10.31
CA VAL A 978 39.28 32.37 8.94
C VAL A 978 37.78 32.24 8.84
N THR A 979 37.20 31.09 9.25
CA THR A 979 35.75 30.84 9.10
C THR A 979 34.90 31.31 10.29
N GLY A 980 35.51 31.60 11.45
CA GLY A 980 34.81 32.01 12.66
C GLY A 980 34.01 30.89 13.33
N THR A 981 34.12 29.65 12.84
CA THR A 981 33.32 28.47 13.24
C THR A 981 34.16 27.44 13.97
N VAL A 982 33.55 26.65 14.85
CA VAL A 982 34.20 25.48 15.47
C VAL A 982 33.95 24.28 14.56
N GLU A 983 34.93 23.92 13.75
CA GLU A 983 34.81 22.85 12.74
C GLU A 983 35.79 21.70 12.95
N SER A 984 35.34 20.50 12.58
CA SER A 984 36.13 19.28 12.48
C SER A 984 36.83 18.88 13.79
N LEU A 985 36.05 18.64 14.84
CA LEU A 985 36.55 18.16 16.11
C LEU A 985 37.22 16.78 16.00
N ASP A 986 38.32 16.57 16.70
CA ASP A 986 39.09 15.31 16.65
C ASP A 986 38.28 14.10 17.13
N ALA A 987 37.42 14.30 18.14
CA ALA A 987 36.52 13.26 18.64
C ALA A 987 35.49 12.80 17.59
N GLU A 988 35.02 13.71 16.76
CA GLU A 988 34.08 13.42 15.67
C GLU A 988 34.79 12.67 14.55
N VAL A 989 35.96 13.16 14.11
CA VAL A 989 36.81 12.48 13.11
C VAL A 989 37.16 11.06 13.57
N ALA A 990 37.51 10.88 14.86
CA ALA A 990 37.82 9.57 15.42
C ALA A 990 36.62 8.61 15.38
N LYS A 991 35.42 9.08 15.74
CA LYS A 991 34.20 8.24 15.70
C LYS A 991 33.79 7.86 14.27
N VAL A 992 33.96 8.76 13.30
CA VAL A 992 33.73 8.43 11.88
C VAL A 992 34.71 7.35 11.42
N VAL A 993 36.00 7.46 11.76
CA VAL A 993 37.00 6.43 11.44
C VAL A 993 36.65 5.08 12.08
N GLU A 994 36.19 5.07 13.33
CA GLU A 994 35.70 3.86 14.03
C GLU A 994 34.56 3.19 13.25
N LEU A 995 33.51 3.93 12.89
CA LEU A 995 32.34 3.42 12.15
C LEU A 995 32.71 2.90 10.75
N VAL A 996 33.59 3.61 10.02
CA VAL A 996 34.08 3.17 8.71
C VAL A 996 34.88 1.86 8.83
N MET A 997 35.72 1.73 9.85
CA MET A 997 36.48 0.50 10.12
C MET A 997 35.57 -0.66 10.56
N GLU A 998 34.56 -0.41 11.40
CA GLU A 998 33.57 -1.40 11.79
C GLU A 998 32.80 -1.93 10.58
N HIS A 999 32.34 -1.04 9.71
CA HIS A 999 31.64 -1.41 8.47
C HIS A 999 32.51 -2.27 7.56
N ALA A 1000 33.77 -1.88 7.35
CA ALA A 1000 34.70 -2.64 6.52
C ALA A 1000 34.94 -4.07 7.04
N VAL A 1001 34.86 -4.30 8.36
CA VAL A 1001 34.96 -5.65 8.97
C VAL A 1001 33.63 -6.40 8.89
N LYS A 1002 32.52 -5.81 9.37
CA LYS A 1002 31.25 -6.51 9.56
C LYS A 1002 30.45 -6.64 8.26
N ARG A 1003 30.59 -5.70 7.32
CA ARG A 1003 29.77 -5.58 6.11
C ARG A 1003 30.57 -5.22 4.84
N PRO A 1004 31.70 -5.89 4.53
CA PRO A 1004 32.60 -5.55 3.41
C PRO A 1004 31.97 -5.60 1.99
N ARG A 1005 30.75 -6.14 1.87
CA ARG A 1005 29.97 -6.21 0.61
C ARG A 1005 29.00 -5.04 0.43
N GLU A 1006 28.55 -4.39 1.50
CA GLU A 1006 27.67 -3.21 1.44
C GLU A 1006 28.51 -1.97 1.11
N SER A 1007 27.96 -1.07 0.29
CA SER A 1007 28.64 0.18 -0.06
C SER A 1007 28.48 1.24 1.03
N LEU A 1008 29.51 2.08 1.21
CA LEU A 1008 29.59 3.08 2.28
C LEU A 1008 30.06 4.43 1.73
N MET A 1009 29.58 5.52 2.30
CA MET A 1009 30.23 6.83 2.21
C MET A 1009 30.07 7.63 3.49
N VAL A 1010 30.89 8.67 3.64
CA VAL A 1010 30.70 9.71 4.64
C VAL A 1010 30.18 10.97 3.95
N ILE A 1011 29.13 11.59 4.49
CA ILE A 1011 28.68 12.93 4.13
C ILE A 1011 29.06 13.88 5.27
N THR A 1012 29.52 15.10 4.95
CA THR A 1012 29.77 16.15 5.94
C THR A 1012 29.25 17.52 5.52
N ALA A 1013 28.91 18.38 6.48
CA ALA A 1013 28.44 19.75 6.21
C ALA A 1013 29.56 20.82 6.13
N SER A 1014 30.84 20.43 6.28
CA SER A 1014 32.01 21.29 6.04
C SER A 1014 32.98 20.60 5.08
N ALA A 1015 33.39 21.29 4.01
CA ALA A 1015 34.42 20.80 3.08
C ALA A 1015 35.77 20.55 3.76
N ARG A 1016 36.08 21.33 4.81
CA ARG A 1016 37.28 21.15 5.63
C ARG A 1016 37.20 19.89 6.49
N HIS A 1017 36.02 19.59 7.04
CA HIS A 1017 35.78 18.34 7.74
C HIS A 1017 35.87 17.13 6.80
N ALA A 1018 35.26 17.19 5.60
CA ALA A 1018 35.39 16.16 4.57
C ALA A 1018 36.86 15.82 4.28
N ALA A 1019 37.70 16.83 4.03
CA ALA A 1019 39.12 16.65 3.75
C ALA A 1019 39.88 15.99 4.92
N ARG A 1020 39.62 16.43 6.16
CA ARG A 1020 40.27 15.85 7.36
C ARG A 1020 39.81 14.42 7.64
N VAL A 1021 38.52 14.13 7.52
CA VAL A 1021 37.98 12.76 7.64
C VAL A 1021 38.59 11.84 6.59
N HIS A 1022 38.65 12.27 5.32
CA HIS A 1022 39.23 11.46 4.25
C HIS A 1022 40.70 11.13 4.48
N GLN A 1023 41.49 12.10 4.95
CA GLN A 1023 42.88 11.88 5.34
C GLN A 1023 43.02 10.92 6.52
N ALA A 1024 42.18 11.06 7.56
CA ALA A 1024 42.19 10.21 8.73
C ALA A 1024 41.82 8.75 8.40
N VAL A 1025 40.80 8.53 7.56
CA VAL A 1025 40.42 7.20 7.07
C VAL A 1025 41.56 6.57 6.28
N LEU A 1026 42.18 7.30 5.33
CA LEU A 1026 43.33 6.78 4.57
C LEU A 1026 44.51 6.42 5.49
N ALA A 1027 44.78 7.20 6.53
CA ALA A 1027 45.83 6.92 7.51
C ALA A 1027 45.51 5.72 8.41
N ALA A 1028 44.24 5.47 8.73
CA ALA A 1028 43.81 4.29 9.48
C ALA A 1028 43.93 3.00 8.66
N PHE A 1029 43.46 3.01 7.40
CA PHE A 1029 43.57 1.84 6.50
C PHE A 1029 45.02 1.52 6.14
N ALA A 1030 45.92 2.50 6.08
CA ALA A 1030 47.35 2.25 5.89
C ALA A 1030 47.99 1.38 7.00
N LYS A 1031 47.35 1.24 8.17
CA LYS A 1031 47.78 0.37 9.27
C LYS A 1031 47.12 -1.03 9.24
N ARG A 1032 46.17 -1.27 8.33
CA ARG A 1032 45.31 -2.48 8.25
C ARG A 1032 45.27 -2.99 6.81
N SER A 1033 46.30 -3.74 6.43
CA SER A 1033 46.43 -4.32 5.08
C SER A 1033 45.29 -5.29 4.73
N ASP A 1034 44.72 -5.95 5.72
CA ASP A 1034 43.54 -6.83 5.64
C ASP A 1034 42.28 -6.14 5.10
N LEU A 1035 42.14 -4.82 5.31
CA LEU A 1035 40.97 -4.04 4.88
C LEU A 1035 41.26 -3.12 3.68
N SER A 1036 42.48 -3.13 3.15
CA SER A 1036 42.88 -2.23 2.06
C SER A 1036 42.00 -2.40 0.80
N ASP A 1037 41.56 -3.63 0.51
CA ASP A 1037 40.64 -3.97 -0.58
C ASP A 1037 39.24 -3.33 -0.48
N PHE A 1038 38.84 -2.81 0.69
CA PHE A 1038 37.57 -2.09 0.81
C PHE A 1038 37.62 -0.71 0.14
N ILE A 1039 38.78 -0.02 0.22
CA ILE A 1039 39.00 1.30 -0.38
C ILE A 1039 39.61 1.18 -1.79
N LEU A 1040 40.52 0.21 -2.00
CA LEU A 1040 41.34 0.14 -3.22
C LEU A 1040 40.69 -0.60 -4.39
N ARG A 1041 39.70 -1.46 -4.13
CA ARG A 1041 39.11 -2.31 -5.17
C ARG A 1041 38.17 -1.51 -6.06
N ASP A 1042 38.29 -1.72 -7.36
CA ASP A 1042 37.35 -1.19 -8.36
C ASP A 1042 35.96 -1.80 -8.14
N ARG A 1043 34.98 -0.94 -7.85
CA ARG A 1043 33.58 -1.26 -7.56
C ARG A 1043 32.72 -0.16 -8.17
N ALA A 1044 31.51 -0.49 -8.61
CA ALA A 1044 30.56 0.50 -9.13
C ALA A 1044 30.25 1.62 -8.12
N GLU A 1045 30.30 1.31 -6.82
CA GLU A 1045 30.12 2.24 -5.72
C GLU A 1045 31.30 2.20 -4.75
N PRO A 1046 32.38 2.96 -5.01
CA PRO A 1046 33.54 3.00 -4.13
C PRO A 1046 33.25 3.79 -2.85
N PHE A 1047 34.04 3.53 -1.81
CA PHE A 1047 34.06 4.37 -0.61
C PHE A 1047 34.47 5.81 -0.96
N THR A 1048 33.76 6.79 -0.41
CA THR A 1048 34.01 8.21 -0.64
C THR A 1048 33.63 9.05 0.57
N VAL A 1049 34.23 10.23 0.69
CA VAL A 1049 33.90 11.26 1.68
C VAL A 1049 33.53 12.51 0.90
N LEU A 1050 32.33 13.04 1.11
CA LEU A 1050 31.71 14.10 0.30
C LEU A 1050 31.12 15.20 1.17
N THR A 1051 30.98 16.40 0.61
CA THR A 1051 30.10 17.43 1.18
C THR A 1051 28.62 17.16 0.85
N LEU A 1052 27.71 17.90 1.49
CA LEU A 1052 26.27 17.84 1.20
C LEU A 1052 25.95 18.08 -0.28
N GLU A 1053 26.57 19.09 -0.88
CA GLU A 1053 26.38 19.49 -2.27
C GLU A 1053 26.93 18.44 -3.25
N GLN A 1054 28.06 17.81 -2.89
CA GLN A 1054 28.68 16.74 -3.68
C GLN A 1054 27.93 15.41 -3.58
N ALA A 1055 27.23 15.16 -2.46
CA ALA A 1055 26.48 13.94 -2.24
C ALA A 1055 25.18 13.85 -3.07
N VAL A 1056 24.68 14.97 -3.61
CA VAL A 1056 23.40 15.07 -4.36
C VAL A 1056 23.20 13.96 -5.40
N ALA A 1057 24.24 13.57 -6.14
CA ALA A 1057 24.18 12.56 -7.20
C ALA A 1057 24.68 11.16 -6.80
N GLN A 1058 24.99 10.91 -5.52
CA GLN A 1058 25.55 9.63 -5.04
C GLN A 1058 24.70 8.99 -3.93
N SER A 1059 24.42 7.69 -4.04
CA SER A 1059 23.81 6.91 -2.96
C SER A 1059 24.70 5.72 -2.58
N ARG A 1060 24.51 5.20 -1.37
CA ARG A 1060 25.22 4.03 -0.84
C ARG A 1060 24.29 3.22 0.04
N ASP A 1061 24.64 1.97 0.33
CA ASP A 1061 23.85 1.13 1.24
C ASP A 1061 23.81 1.72 2.65
N ARG A 1062 24.97 2.16 3.14
CA ARG A 1062 25.10 2.88 4.42
C ARG A 1062 25.73 4.26 4.21
N VAL A 1063 25.36 5.20 5.08
CA VAL A 1063 25.96 6.54 5.14
C VAL A 1063 26.32 6.87 6.58
N VAL A 1064 27.54 7.34 6.81
CA VAL A 1064 27.87 8.07 8.03
C VAL A 1064 27.67 9.55 7.73
N PHE A 1065 26.76 10.22 8.43
CA PHE A 1065 26.56 11.67 8.31
C PHE A 1065 27.23 12.34 9.51
N SER A 1066 28.37 12.98 9.27
CA SER A 1066 29.12 13.71 10.30
C SER A 1066 28.85 15.20 10.13
N ILE A 1067 28.26 15.84 11.14
CA ILE A 1067 27.86 17.25 11.03
C ILE A 1067 29.09 18.14 10.84
N GLY A 1068 30.21 17.86 11.50
CA GLY A 1068 31.48 18.55 11.35
C GLY A 1068 31.58 19.89 12.06
N TYR A 1069 30.55 20.27 12.83
CA TYR A 1069 30.50 21.50 13.64
C TYR A 1069 30.34 21.16 15.12
N GLY A 1070 30.90 22.00 15.99
CA GLY A 1070 30.98 21.72 17.42
C GLY A 1070 30.79 22.91 18.35
N ARG A 1071 30.92 22.65 19.65
CA ARG A 1071 30.77 23.65 20.71
C ARG A 1071 32.09 24.37 21.00
N THR A 1072 31.98 25.65 21.34
CA THR A 1072 33.09 26.42 21.92
C THR A 1072 33.49 25.88 23.30
N PRO A 1073 34.67 26.25 23.87
CA PRO A 1073 35.07 25.78 25.20
C PRO A 1073 34.08 26.19 26.31
N HIS A 1074 33.30 27.24 26.09
CA HIS A 1074 32.22 27.72 26.97
C HIS A 1074 30.88 27.00 26.76
N GLY A 1075 30.85 25.89 26.01
CA GLY A 1075 29.64 25.10 25.74
C GLY A 1075 28.70 25.68 24.67
N ARG A 1076 28.86 26.94 24.27
CA ARG A 1076 27.99 27.59 23.27
C ARG A 1076 28.22 27.04 21.86
N LEU A 1077 27.12 26.72 21.18
CA LEU A 1077 27.04 26.41 19.75
C LEU A 1077 26.89 27.72 18.94
N LEU A 1078 27.55 27.81 17.78
CA LEU A 1078 27.57 29.02 16.94
C LEU A 1078 26.43 28.99 15.90
N SER A 1079 26.06 30.15 15.37
CA SER A 1079 24.95 30.30 14.40
C SER A 1079 25.30 29.92 12.96
N ASN A 1080 26.58 29.71 12.64
CA ASN A 1080 27.03 29.41 11.29
C ASN A 1080 27.38 27.92 11.15
N PHE A 1081 26.55 27.19 10.41
CA PHE A 1081 26.72 25.78 10.04
C PHE A 1081 27.07 25.60 8.56
N GLY A 1082 27.68 26.63 7.93
CA GLY A 1082 27.89 26.67 6.49
C GLY A 1082 26.58 26.50 5.73
N ALA A 1083 26.57 25.65 4.71
CA ALA A 1083 25.43 25.43 3.83
C ALA A 1083 24.15 24.92 4.52
N LEU A 1084 24.21 24.38 5.75
CA LEU A 1084 23.01 24.04 6.53
C LEU A 1084 22.32 25.28 7.16
N GLY A 1085 23.08 26.33 7.45
CA GLY A 1085 22.59 27.59 8.01
C GLY A 1085 22.09 28.60 6.97
N GLU A 1086 22.29 28.32 5.68
CA GLU A 1086 21.87 29.16 4.56
C GLU A 1086 20.45 28.80 4.06
N PRO A 1087 19.75 29.72 3.35
CA PRO A 1087 18.52 29.40 2.63
C PRO A 1087 18.69 28.17 1.72
N GLY A 1088 17.72 27.26 1.75
CA GLY A 1088 17.82 25.95 1.10
C GLY A 1088 18.53 24.85 1.89
N GLY A 1089 19.13 25.14 3.06
CA GLY A 1089 19.81 24.14 3.91
C GLY A 1089 18.94 22.94 4.31
N GLU A 1090 17.61 23.12 4.43
CA GLU A 1090 16.67 22.01 4.67
C GLU A 1090 16.68 20.97 3.53
N ARG A 1091 16.82 21.41 2.27
CA ARG A 1091 16.89 20.51 1.11
C ARG A 1091 18.23 19.77 1.07
N LEU A 1092 19.33 20.41 1.49
CA LEU A 1092 20.62 19.74 1.63
C LEU A 1092 20.59 18.66 2.71
N LEU A 1093 19.90 18.92 3.83
CA LEU A 1093 19.64 17.90 4.84
C LEU A 1093 18.77 16.75 4.28
N ALA A 1094 17.68 17.07 3.57
CA ALA A 1094 16.84 16.06 2.92
C ALA A 1094 17.63 15.21 1.90
N VAL A 1095 18.53 15.83 1.13
CA VAL A 1095 19.49 15.14 0.27
C VAL A 1095 20.32 14.16 1.09
N ALA A 1096 21.02 14.60 2.14
CA ALA A 1096 21.82 13.73 3.01
C ALA A 1096 21.02 12.53 3.51
N MET A 1097 19.90 12.78 4.18
CA MET A 1097 19.04 11.74 4.79
C MET A 1097 18.56 10.71 3.75
N THR A 1098 18.26 11.13 2.52
CA THR A 1098 17.83 10.22 1.44
C THR A 1098 18.97 9.44 0.78
N ARG A 1099 20.26 9.78 0.98
CA ARG A 1099 21.37 9.10 0.29
C ARG A 1099 21.65 7.67 0.80
N ALA A 1100 21.31 7.35 2.04
CA ALA A 1100 21.39 6.00 2.58
C ALA A 1100 20.26 5.13 2.03
N ARG A 1101 20.57 3.94 1.50
CA ARG A 1101 19.56 2.97 1.05
C ARG A 1101 19.07 2.01 2.13
N ARG A 1102 19.88 1.73 3.16
CA ARG A 1102 19.55 0.77 4.23
C ARG A 1102 19.59 1.40 5.62
N SER A 1103 20.59 2.23 5.89
CA SER A 1103 20.79 2.83 7.23
C SER A 1103 21.71 4.04 7.22
N MET A 1104 21.51 4.93 8.18
CA MET A 1104 22.38 6.08 8.44
C MET A 1104 22.88 6.07 9.89
N ASP A 1105 24.16 6.41 10.06
CA ASP A 1105 24.77 6.70 11.36
C ASP A 1105 25.09 8.21 11.41
N ILE A 1106 24.37 8.98 12.23
CA ILE A 1106 24.63 10.41 12.43
C ILE A 1106 25.63 10.58 13.58
N VAL A 1107 26.72 11.30 13.34
CA VAL A 1107 27.72 11.67 14.35
C VAL A 1107 27.59 13.16 14.65
N SER A 1108 27.48 13.51 15.93
CA SER A 1108 27.29 14.89 16.39
C SER A 1108 28.12 15.19 17.63
N ALA A 1109 28.69 16.40 17.70
CA ALA A 1109 29.36 16.90 18.91
C ALA A 1109 28.42 17.64 19.89
N PHE A 1110 27.13 17.74 19.56
CA PHE A 1110 26.09 18.44 20.32
C PHE A 1110 24.75 17.67 20.28
N ARG A 1111 23.88 17.93 21.25
CA ARG A 1111 22.51 17.40 21.36
C ARG A 1111 21.50 18.38 20.74
N PRO A 1112 20.26 17.96 20.41
CA PRO A 1112 19.22 18.89 20.00
C PRO A 1112 18.99 20.03 21.02
N GLU A 1113 19.09 19.73 22.32
CA GLU A 1113 19.03 20.71 23.43
C GLU A 1113 20.09 21.83 23.35
N ASP A 1114 21.22 21.62 22.64
CA ASP A 1114 22.25 22.64 22.45
C ASP A 1114 21.90 23.64 21.31
N ILE A 1115 20.81 23.41 20.57
CA ILE A 1115 20.35 24.26 19.45
C ILE A 1115 19.33 25.29 19.94
N ASP A 1116 19.72 26.55 19.92
CA ASP A 1116 18.89 27.72 20.20
C ASP A 1116 17.96 28.02 18.98
N GLU A 1117 16.76 27.44 18.96
CA GLU A 1117 15.83 27.53 17.81
C GLU A 1117 15.41 28.98 17.47
N ASP A 1118 15.34 29.89 18.45
CA ASP A 1118 15.04 31.32 18.23
C ASP A 1118 16.14 32.05 17.45
N ARG A 1119 17.39 31.57 17.54
CA ARG A 1119 18.57 32.16 16.86
C ARG A 1119 18.98 31.45 15.58
N GLN A 1120 18.56 30.20 15.40
CA GLN A 1120 18.96 29.37 14.26
C GLN A 1120 17.90 29.42 13.16
N ARG A 1121 18.28 29.14 11.92
CA ARG A 1121 17.37 29.21 10.76
C ARG A 1121 17.61 28.05 9.80
N HIS A 1122 16.65 27.84 8.89
CA HIS A 1122 16.75 26.92 7.77
C HIS A 1122 17.10 25.48 8.19
N GLY A 1123 18.14 24.87 7.60
CA GLY A 1123 18.48 23.45 7.79
C GLY A 1123 18.85 23.07 9.22
N VAL A 1124 19.27 24.02 10.06
CA VAL A 1124 19.64 23.77 11.46
C VAL A 1124 18.42 23.42 12.33
N VAL A 1125 17.28 24.08 12.11
CA VAL A 1125 16.01 23.77 12.81
C VAL A 1125 15.46 22.41 12.34
N ALA A 1126 15.60 22.10 11.05
CA ALA A 1126 15.28 20.77 10.53
C ALA A 1126 16.17 19.68 11.15
N LEU A 1127 17.46 19.96 11.38
CA LEU A 1127 18.40 19.05 12.04
C LEU A 1127 18.07 18.84 13.53
N ALA A 1128 17.71 19.90 14.26
CA ALA A 1128 17.24 19.78 15.65
C ALA A 1128 16.05 18.82 15.75
N SER A 1129 15.02 19.06 14.93
CA SER A 1129 13.84 18.22 14.83
C SER A 1129 14.15 16.76 14.47
N VAL A 1130 15.11 16.52 13.55
CA VAL A 1130 15.60 15.17 13.19
C VAL A 1130 16.22 14.46 14.39
N LEU A 1131 17.04 15.15 15.19
CA LEU A 1131 17.70 14.57 16.35
C LEU A 1131 16.69 14.22 17.46
N SER A 1132 15.78 15.14 17.81
CA SER A 1132 14.78 14.94 18.87
C SER A 1132 13.83 13.78 18.59
N HIS A 1133 13.22 13.73 17.39
CA HIS A 1133 12.28 12.65 17.03
C HIS A 1133 12.95 11.26 17.03
N THR A 1134 14.26 11.19 16.77
CA THR A 1134 15.03 9.94 16.80
C THR A 1134 15.34 9.48 18.22
N GLU A 1135 15.33 10.38 19.21
CA GLU A 1135 15.35 10.02 20.62
C GLU A 1135 13.96 9.54 21.08
N GLU A 1136 12.88 10.26 20.74
CA GLU A 1136 11.49 9.91 21.08
C GLU A 1136 11.01 8.56 20.53
N GLN A 1137 11.37 8.20 19.29
CA GLN A 1137 10.92 6.95 18.66
C GLN A 1137 11.40 5.67 19.38
N LYS A 1138 12.37 5.75 20.28
CA LYS A 1138 12.85 4.59 21.05
C LYS A 1138 11.91 4.18 22.19
N ASP A 1139 11.08 5.11 22.66
CA ASP A 1139 10.24 4.91 23.85
C ASP A 1139 8.76 4.63 23.51
N ALA A 1140 8.39 4.67 22.22
CA ALA A 1140 7.02 4.44 21.76
C ALA A 1140 6.62 2.95 21.82
N VAL A 1141 6.04 2.53 22.96
CA VAL A 1141 5.36 1.24 23.10
C VAL A 1141 4.10 1.21 22.22
N ARG A 1142 3.88 0.08 21.54
CA ARG A 1142 2.83 -0.07 20.52
C ARG A 1142 1.42 -0.05 21.11
N ASP A 1143 0.55 0.72 20.48
CA ASP A 1143 -0.89 0.73 20.73
C ASP A 1143 -1.54 -0.60 20.30
N ARG A 1144 -2.64 -0.98 20.97
CA ARG A 1144 -3.46 -2.17 20.67
C ARG A 1144 -4.90 -1.73 20.45
N GLY A 1145 -5.37 -1.70 19.20
CA GLY A 1145 -6.79 -1.52 18.90
C GLY A 1145 -7.12 -1.61 17.41
N ARG A 1146 -8.29 -2.18 17.08
CA ARG A 1146 -8.88 -2.32 15.73
C ARG A 1146 -8.18 -3.29 14.77
N GLY A 1147 -7.98 -4.54 15.22
CA GLY A 1147 -7.72 -5.67 14.32
C GLY A 1147 -9.01 -6.39 13.90
N ASP A 1148 -8.97 -7.07 12.74
CA ASP A 1148 -9.94 -8.10 12.34
C ASP A 1148 -10.06 -9.17 13.45
N PRO A 1149 -11.27 -9.50 13.95
CA PRO A 1149 -11.49 -10.53 14.96
C PRO A 1149 -10.79 -11.86 14.68
N MET A 1150 -10.77 -12.32 13.42
CA MET A 1150 -10.11 -13.57 13.03
C MET A 1150 -8.59 -13.51 13.24
N LEU A 1151 -7.99 -12.35 12.94
CA LEU A 1151 -6.57 -12.10 13.19
C LEU A 1151 -6.26 -11.84 14.68
N VAL A 1152 -7.22 -11.34 15.46
CA VAL A 1152 -7.08 -11.18 16.92
C VAL A 1152 -7.07 -12.54 17.63
N ASP A 1153 -7.91 -13.49 17.23
CA ASP A 1153 -7.86 -14.87 17.73
C ASP A 1153 -6.54 -15.55 17.36
N LEU A 1154 -6.13 -15.48 16.07
CA LEU A 1154 -4.84 -16.01 15.62
C LEU A 1154 -3.66 -15.40 16.39
N ALA A 1155 -3.67 -14.08 16.61
CA ALA A 1155 -2.66 -13.41 17.40
C ALA A 1155 -2.63 -13.93 18.84
N THR A 1156 -3.79 -14.14 19.47
CA THR A 1156 -3.90 -14.68 20.83
C THR A 1156 -3.33 -16.10 20.92
N ARG A 1157 -3.61 -16.97 19.93
CA ARG A 1157 -3.05 -18.33 19.83
C ARG A 1157 -1.53 -18.33 19.62
N LEU A 1158 -1.02 -17.35 18.88
CA LEU A 1158 0.43 -17.14 18.65
C LEU A 1158 1.13 -16.47 19.85
N GLU A 1159 0.45 -15.65 20.64
CA GLU A 1159 1.00 -15.08 21.88
C GLU A 1159 1.11 -16.13 22.99
N ARG A 1160 0.11 -17.01 23.14
CA ARG A 1160 0.22 -18.27 23.93
C ARG A 1160 1.39 -19.13 23.40
N ARG A 1161 1.59 -19.09 22.08
CA ARG A 1161 2.79 -19.51 21.30
C ARG A 1161 4.14 -18.93 21.76
N GLY A 1162 4.22 -17.94 22.66
CA GLY A 1162 5.48 -17.24 22.97
C GLY A 1162 6.11 -16.54 21.75
N ILE A 1163 5.30 -16.23 20.73
CA ILE A 1163 5.68 -15.52 19.51
C ILE A 1163 5.29 -14.06 19.69
N ARG A 1164 6.15 -13.13 19.26
CA ARG A 1164 5.83 -11.69 19.31
C ARG A 1164 4.94 -11.34 18.12
N VAL A 1165 3.71 -10.90 18.39
CA VAL A 1165 2.72 -10.56 17.35
C VAL A 1165 2.39 -9.06 17.35
N SER A 1166 1.88 -8.55 16.22
CA SER A 1166 1.28 -7.24 16.05
C SER A 1166 0.19 -7.37 14.98
N VAL A 1167 -1.07 -7.24 15.36
CA VAL A 1167 -2.20 -7.10 14.41
C VAL A 1167 -2.23 -5.65 13.92
N GLY A 1168 -2.61 -5.41 12.66
CA GLY A 1168 -2.68 -4.06 12.07
C GLY A 1168 -1.34 -3.33 12.11
N HIS A 1169 -0.22 -4.02 11.90
CA HIS A 1169 1.09 -3.41 12.10
C HIS A 1169 1.31 -2.22 11.15
N ARG A 1170 1.42 -1.02 11.72
CA ARG A 1170 1.56 0.27 11.02
C ARG A 1170 0.44 0.51 9.98
N ASP A 1171 -0.78 0.05 10.26
CA ASP A 1171 -1.96 0.14 9.37
C ASP A 1171 -1.75 -0.40 7.94
N THR A 1172 -0.69 -1.19 7.74
CA THR A 1172 -0.23 -1.64 6.41
C THR A 1172 -0.07 -3.15 6.31
N LEU A 1173 0.16 -3.86 7.41
CA LEU A 1173 0.22 -5.32 7.47
C LEU A 1173 -0.88 -5.88 8.37
N SER A 1174 -1.63 -6.87 7.90
CA SER A 1174 -2.77 -7.43 8.61
C SER A 1174 -2.37 -8.09 9.93
N LEU A 1175 -1.40 -9.02 9.89
CA LEU A 1175 -0.76 -9.57 11.08
C LEU A 1175 0.73 -9.81 10.82
N ALA A 1176 1.57 -9.27 11.71
CA ALA A 1176 3.01 -9.47 11.73
C ALA A 1176 3.42 -10.29 12.96
N ALA A 1177 4.21 -11.34 12.77
CA ALA A 1177 4.66 -12.24 13.84
C ALA A 1177 6.19 -12.47 13.77
N SER A 1178 6.86 -12.65 14.90
CA SER A 1178 8.31 -12.91 14.93
C SER A 1178 8.77 -13.80 16.09
N HIS A 1179 9.79 -14.61 15.80
CA HIS A 1179 10.47 -15.48 16.76
C HIS A 1179 11.88 -15.80 16.23
N ALA A 1180 12.87 -15.98 17.13
CA ALA A 1180 14.23 -16.43 16.80
C ALA A 1180 14.91 -15.70 15.61
N GLY A 1181 14.70 -14.40 15.43
CA GLY A 1181 15.28 -13.62 14.34
C GLY A 1181 14.59 -13.76 12.98
N ARG A 1182 13.44 -14.44 12.91
CA ARG A 1182 12.57 -14.54 11.73
C ARG A 1182 11.30 -13.72 11.94
N ALA A 1183 10.75 -13.18 10.85
CA ALA A 1183 9.50 -12.46 10.84
C ALA A 1183 8.58 -12.95 9.71
N VAL A 1184 7.30 -13.15 10.02
CA VAL A 1184 6.23 -13.59 9.11
C VAL A 1184 5.17 -12.50 9.01
N VAL A 1185 4.62 -12.31 7.81
CA VAL A 1185 3.37 -11.57 7.58
C VAL A 1185 2.31 -12.57 7.14
N VAL A 1186 1.13 -12.45 7.75
CA VAL A 1186 -0.09 -13.19 7.41
C VAL A 1186 -1.09 -12.22 6.79
N GLU A 1187 -1.62 -12.54 5.61
CA GLU A 1187 -2.69 -11.77 4.95
C GLU A 1187 -3.90 -12.65 4.61
N THR A 1188 -5.09 -12.15 4.97
CA THR A 1188 -6.41 -12.77 4.74
C THR A 1188 -7.10 -12.16 3.52
N ASP A 1189 -8.20 -12.75 3.05
CA ASP A 1189 -8.95 -12.24 1.90
C ASP A 1189 -9.40 -10.79 2.09
N GLN A 1190 -9.75 -10.40 3.33
CA GLN A 1190 -10.12 -9.02 3.69
C GLN A 1190 -8.99 -8.02 3.40
N ALA A 1191 -7.73 -8.40 3.60
CA ALA A 1191 -6.57 -7.56 3.32
C ALA A 1191 -6.38 -7.28 1.82
N LEU A 1192 -6.90 -8.17 0.97
CA LEU A 1192 -6.73 -8.12 -0.49
C LEU A 1192 -7.90 -7.41 -1.19
N VAL A 1193 -9.00 -7.09 -0.50
CA VAL A 1193 -10.17 -6.43 -1.10
C VAL A 1193 -9.78 -5.11 -1.78
N GLY A 1194 -10.30 -4.89 -2.99
CA GLY A 1194 -10.01 -3.69 -3.81
C GLY A 1194 -8.63 -3.67 -4.51
N GLN A 1195 -7.75 -4.64 -4.26
CA GLN A 1195 -6.48 -4.78 -4.99
C GLN A 1195 -6.66 -5.64 -6.26
N SER A 1196 -5.84 -5.41 -7.31
CA SER A 1196 -5.81 -6.32 -8.46
C SER A 1196 -5.24 -7.69 -8.09
N LEU A 1197 -5.52 -8.74 -8.87
CA LEU A 1197 -4.93 -10.07 -8.66
C LEU A 1197 -3.39 -10.00 -8.79
N ARG A 1198 -2.88 -9.20 -9.74
CA ARG A 1198 -1.43 -8.97 -9.91
C ARG A 1198 -0.81 -8.34 -8.67
N GLU A 1199 -1.40 -7.27 -8.13
CA GLU A 1199 -0.92 -6.61 -6.91
C GLU A 1199 -0.95 -7.56 -5.72
N SER A 1200 -2.11 -8.16 -5.45
CA SER A 1200 -2.36 -8.97 -4.24
C SER A 1200 -1.60 -10.30 -4.23
N LEU A 1201 -1.49 -11.01 -5.36
CA LEU A 1201 -0.89 -12.35 -5.40
C LEU A 1201 0.60 -12.36 -5.80
N ARG A 1202 1.08 -11.34 -6.56
CA ARG A 1202 2.48 -11.28 -7.02
C ARG A 1202 3.24 -10.09 -6.44
N LEU A 1203 2.88 -8.86 -6.78
CA LEU A 1203 3.71 -7.69 -6.52
C LEU A 1203 3.91 -7.42 -5.02
N ARG A 1204 2.83 -7.33 -4.25
CA ARG A 1204 2.86 -7.08 -2.80
C ARG A 1204 3.60 -8.20 -2.04
N PRO A 1205 3.31 -9.49 -2.25
CA PRO A 1205 4.10 -10.58 -1.67
C PRO A 1205 5.60 -10.51 -1.99
N ASP A 1206 5.98 -10.13 -3.21
CA ASP A 1206 7.39 -10.02 -3.60
C ASP A 1206 8.08 -8.76 -3.04
N VAL A 1207 7.35 -7.66 -2.81
CA VAL A 1207 7.85 -6.52 -2.02
C VAL A 1207 8.10 -6.94 -0.56
N LEU A 1208 7.16 -7.64 0.07
CA LEU A 1208 7.31 -8.12 1.45
C LEU A 1208 8.48 -9.10 1.61
N ARG A 1209 8.66 -10.03 0.67
CA ARG A 1209 9.84 -10.93 0.64
C ARG A 1209 11.16 -10.16 0.49
N ARG A 1210 11.21 -9.13 -0.38
CA ARG A 1210 12.39 -8.25 -0.53
C ARG A 1210 12.67 -7.41 0.71
N LEU A 1211 11.64 -7.09 1.50
CA LEU A 1211 11.74 -6.46 2.82
C LEU A 1211 12.11 -7.45 3.95
N GLY A 1212 12.34 -8.72 3.64
CA GLY A 1212 12.77 -9.74 4.61
C GLY A 1212 11.63 -10.42 5.38
N TRP A 1213 10.37 -10.19 5.00
CA TRP A 1213 9.23 -10.91 5.58
C TRP A 1213 9.03 -12.26 4.90
N HIS A 1214 8.76 -13.29 5.70
CA HIS A 1214 8.15 -14.51 5.19
C HIS A 1214 6.66 -14.26 4.96
N TYR A 1215 6.23 -14.19 3.71
CA TYR A 1215 4.83 -14.00 3.35
C TYR A 1215 4.04 -15.31 3.44
N LEU A 1216 2.96 -15.33 4.20
CA LEU A 1216 1.97 -16.40 4.26
C LEU A 1216 0.58 -15.88 3.87
N ARG A 1217 0.01 -16.47 2.83
CA ARG A 1217 -1.40 -16.35 2.50
C ARG A 1217 -2.21 -17.28 3.40
N VAL A 1218 -3.35 -16.80 3.92
CA VAL A 1218 -4.32 -17.62 4.67
C VAL A 1218 -5.71 -17.26 4.17
N HIS A 1219 -6.53 -18.24 3.83
CA HIS A 1219 -7.89 -17.98 3.37
C HIS A 1219 -8.84 -17.72 4.55
N SER A 1220 -9.83 -16.84 4.40
CA SER A 1220 -10.79 -16.56 5.49
C SER A 1220 -11.55 -17.81 5.94
N PHE A 1221 -11.96 -18.69 5.00
CA PHE A 1221 -12.56 -19.98 5.35
C PHE A 1221 -11.59 -20.93 6.08
N GLU A 1222 -10.30 -20.90 5.76
CA GLU A 1222 -9.28 -21.70 6.44
C GLU A 1222 -9.09 -21.23 7.88
N LEU A 1223 -8.92 -19.92 8.07
CA LEU A 1223 -8.72 -19.31 9.37
C LEU A 1223 -9.94 -19.42 10.28
N PHE A 1224 -11.15 -19.38 9.72
CA PHE A 1224 -12.38 -19.61 10.47
C PHE A 1224 -12.59 -21.09 10.81
N GLY A 1225 -12.27 -22.00 9.89
CA GLY A 1225 -12.50 -23.44 10.06
C GLY A 1225 -11.52 -24.15 11.01
N ASP A 1226 -10.23 -23.81 10.93
CA ASP A 1226 -9.21 -24.35 11.84
C ASP A 1226 -8.10 -23.31 12.15
N PRO A 1227 -8.37 -22.34 13.04
CA PRO A 1227 -7.40 -21.34 13.44
C PRO A 1227 -6.18 -21.92 14.20
N GLU A 1228 -6.31 -23.13 14.77
CA GLU A 1228 -5.22 -23.76 15.51
C GLU A 1228 -4.18 -24.35 14.55
N ALA A 1229 -4.61 -25.05 13.49
CA ALA A 1229 -3.71 -25.51 12.43
C ALA A 1229 -3.00 -24.35 11.72
N VAL A 1230 -3.67 -23.21 11.51
CA VAL A 1230 -3.03 -22.00 10.98
C VAL A 1230 -1.97 -21.45 11.96
N ALA A 1231 -2.27 -21.42 13.27
CA ALA A 1231 -1.31 -20.99 14.29
C ALA A 1231 -0.07 -21.91 14.35
N GLU A 1232 -0.25 -23.23 14.20
CA GLU A 1232 0.86 -24.19 14.10
C GLU A 1232 1.70 -24.00 12.84
N ARG A 1233 1.06 -23.77 11.69
CA ARG A 1233 1.77 -23.48 10.43
C ARG A 1233 2.63 -22.22 10.54
N VAL A 1234 2.12 -21.16 11.16
CA VAL A 1234 2.88 -19.92 11.42
C VAL A 1234 4.03 -20.16 12.41
N ALA A 1235 3.80 -20.90 13.50
CA ALA A 1235 4.83 -21.23 14.48
C ALA A 1235 5.98 -22.05 13.86
N SER A 1236 5.64 -23.03 13.02
CA SER A 1236 6.59 -23.88 12.28
C SER A 1236 7.47 -23.07 11.32
N LEU A 1237 6.89 -22.15 10.53
CA LEU A 1237 7.65 -21.22 9.66
C LEU A 1237 8.64 -20.35 10.45
N LEU A 1238 8.21 -19.88 11.62
CA LEU A 1238 9.03 -19.13 12.57
C LEU A 1238 10.07 -19.97 13.32
N GLY A 1239 10.12 -21.29 13.09
CA GLY A 1239 11.11 -22.20 13.66
C GLY A 1239 10.79 -22.68 15.07
N ARG A 1240 9.57 -22.44 15.57
CA ARG A 1240 9.08 -22.99 16.83
C ARG A 1240 8.34 -24.29 16.52
N GLY A 1241 9.07 -25.41 16.58
CA GLY A 1241 8.49 -26.74 16.39
C GLY A 1241 7.37 -27.03 17.40
N THR A 1242 6.45 -27.90 17.02
CA THR A 1242 5.36 -28.38 17.88
C THR A 1242 5.93 -28.87 19.21
N PRO A 1243 5.37 -28.47 20.36
CA PRO A 1243 5.73 -29.12 21.62
C PRO A 1243 5.44 -30.61 21.47
N ALA A 1244 6.44 -31.45 21.70
CA ALA A 1244 6.20 -32.88 21.82
C ALA A 1244 5.20 -33.06 22.97
N VAL A 1245 4.10 -33.76 22.70
CA VAL A 1245 3.18 -34.18 23.75
C VAL A 1245 3.97 -35.12 24.66
N GLU A 1246 4.32 -34.67 25.86
CA GLU A 1246 4.76 -35.58 26.91
C GLU A 1246 3.57 -36.47 27.26
N GLU A 1247 3.60 -37.70 26.74
CA GLU A 1247 2.67 -38.74 27.13
C GLU A 1247 2.79 -38.95 28.64
N ALA A 1248 1.70 -38.68 29.34
CA ALA A 1248 1.61 -38.87 30.78
C ALA A 1248 1.49 -40.38 31.13
N GLU A 1249 2.58 -41.13 30.92
CA GLU A 1249 2.71 -42.48 31.44
C GLU A 1249 3.29 -42.47 32.87
N THR A 1250 2.39 -42.66 33.83
CA THR A 1250 2.62 -43.29 35.15
C THR A 1250 3.58 -42.64 36.15
N ALA A 1251 3.01 -41.88 37.09
CA ALA A 1251 3.23 -42.04 38.54
C ALA A 1251 2.06 -41.42 39.33
#